data_AF-A0AAD6TEW0-F1
#
_entry.id   AF-A0AAD6TEW0-F1
#
_cell.length_a   1.000
_cell.length_b   1.000
_cell.length_c   1.000
_cell.angle_alpha   90.00
_cell.angle_beta   90.00
_cell.angle_gamma   90.00
#
_symmetry.space_group_name_H-M   'P 1'
#
loop_
_entity.id
_entity.type
_entity.pdbx_description
1 polymer ?
#
loop_
_entity_poly.entity_id
_entity_poly.type
_entity_poly.pdbx_seq_one_letter_code
_entity_poly.pdbx_strand_id
1 'polypeptide(L)'
;MSDAITLGLPTPKEFPAFPYSPPYPIQVDLMRHLYTSIEEKKVTIVESPTGTGKTLSLLCASLTWLTDEKNRAKKGILDALGTETDAGRDWVLAQTRERRARELEAEEREYEERLGEARKKEEAMKRMARSRVHKKAKLDTAPGLDFQDPDDVFLPESLADEEDNISPAVRALMARVEKGPSKNSFFDQEDEPTCTKIYYASRTHSQLAQILPELRRLKLTPVVSAVPTTSCNSSGDIPRKRAAPDEEDDMPVVYSRTVSLGSRKQLCINDTVRSKSKDLDEGCRELVAEKGDKRCQYLPALGEETLMLDFRDQILASPKDIEDLAAVGRLAHTCPYFGSRRAIPQAELITLPYNLLLQKTAREALGIDLTDQIVIIDEAHNLIPTLLSLSTARLPFSTLSTSFQQVCIYVSKFRAKLSPTNMLHLKRLVMFLDGLQKYALEWKEKNAKADCKVEVMTVADLLDRLGRKVAGVNLLEIEAYLKSSKIARKISGYSDKEAEKQDPKLRPRRGAVPPLHAVEAFLLALTGTNDDGRLTFSLVRTHPGKDDVEMKYQLLNPAPHFLEVVESARSVILAGGTMSPISDVINQLFTQLPAEKITSFSCGHIIPESNLRTIVVGKGPRGGEVEYKAGKQGDEAVIGELGQILLNFASLVPRGMIVFFPSYHFLNTAKAAWQKSGALARFEGKKKVFFEPEQATQVDQVLQDYSSAVHGDSNTESPVKRGGGLLFAVIGAKLSEGLNFADDLARAVVIVGLPFANLGSPELRERMKYVKQLEEKQGTKRPPGQKDAAAELYENLCMNAVNQSIGRAIRHQGDWAALILLDQRYGSASIRAKLPKWIGGGMTVTDGFGQVIRELGSFYKNKRL
;
A
#
# COMPACT_ATOMS: atom_id res chain seq x y z
N MET A 1 -26.80 -35.51 -27.55
CA MET A 1 -26.89 -34.37 -26.62
C MET A 1 -25.46 -33.87 -26.45
N SER A 2 -25.11 -32.87 -27.25
CA SER A 2 -23.79 -32.24 -27.28
C SER A 2 -23.73 -31.26 -26.12
N ASP A 3 -22.92 -31.55 -25.11
CA ASP A 3 -22.53 -30.58 -24.08
C ASP A 3 -21.90 -29.39 -24.80
N ALA A 4 -22.59 -28.25 -24.77
CA ALA A 4 -22.02 -27.00 -25.18
C ALA A 4 -20.81 -26.75 -24.25
N ILE A 5 -19.61 -26.84 -24.79
CA ILE A 5 -18.37 -26.57 -24.07
C ILE A 5 -18.42 -25.11 -23.62
N THR A 6 -18.84 -24.87 -22.38
CA THR A 6 -18.67 -23.56 -21.75
C THR A 6 -17.18 -23.32 -21.63
N LEU A 7 -16.67 -22.32 -22.35
CA LEU A 7 -15.28 -21.84 -22.32
C LEU A 7 -14.82 -21.39 -20.92
N GLY A 8 -15.74 -21.26 -19.96
CA GLY A 8 -15.46 -20.81 -18.60
C GLY A 8 -14.90 -21.91 -17.69
N LEU A 9 -13.96 -21.55 -16.82
CA LEU A 9 -13.42 -22.46 -15.81
C LEU A 9 -14.46 -22.73 -14.70
N PRO A 10 -14.78 -23.99 -14.37
CA PRO A 10 -15.71 -24.29 -13.29
C PRO A 10 -15.08 -23.99 -11.93
N THR A 11 -15.84 -23.35 -11.03
CA THR A 11 -15.34 -23.02 -9.69
C THR A 11 -14.99 -24.28 -8.88
N PRO A 12 -13.74 -24.43 -8.40
CA PRO A 12 -13.31 -25.58 -7.62
C PRO A 12 -14.13 -25.75 -6.33
N LYS A 13 -14.39 -27.01 -5.95
CA LYS A 13 -14.99 -27.33 -4.64
C LYS A 13 -13.96 -27.34 -3.51
N GLU A 14 -12.72 -27.68 -3.84
CA GLU A 14 -11.62 -27.82 -2.91
C GLU A 14 -10.41 -27.04 -3.42
N PHE A 15 -9.58 -26.58 -2.49
CA PHE A 15 -8.36 -25.83 -2.76
C PHE A 15 -7.17 -26.59 -2.16
N PRO A 16 -6.61 -27.59 -2.85
CA PRO A 16 -5.57 -28.48 -2.30
C PRO A 16 -4.27 -27.74 -1.98
N ALA A 17 -4.03 -26.59 -2.61
CA ALA A 17 -2.89 -25.73 -2.32
C ALA A 17 -2.97 -25.05 -0.94
N PHE A 18 -4.14 -25.06 -0.30
CA PHE A 18 -4.31 -24.46 1.02
C PHE A 18 -3.54 -25.27 2.08
N PRO A 19 -2.70 -24.63 2.91
CA PRO A 19 -1.76 -25.35 3.78
C PRO A 19 -2.39 -26.16 4.91
N TYR A 20 -3.60 -25.77 5.33
CA TYR A 20 -4.29 -26.34 6.48
C TYR A 20 -5.45 -27.23 6.04
N SER A 21 -5.52 -28.44 6.60
CA SER A 21 -6.60 -29.38 6.31
C SER A 21 -7.34 -29.77 7.60
N PRO A 22 -8.67 -29.52 7.69
CA PRO A 22 -9.49 -28.79 6.73
C PRO A 22 -9.31 -27.25 6.84
N PRO A 23 -9.47 -26.48 5.74
CA PRO A 23 -9.67 -25.04 5.83
C PRO A 23 -10.97 -24.72 6.58
N TYR A 24 -11.09 -23.52 7.15
CA TYR A 24 -12.37 -23.10 7.73
C TYR A 24 -13.42 -22.98 6.62
N PRO A 25 -14.70 -23.35 6.85
CA PRO A 25 -15.74 -23.26 5.82
C PRO A 25 -15.83 -21.88 5.17
N ILE A 26 -15.67 -20.82 5.98
CA ILE A 26 -15.70 -19.44 5.49
C ILE A 26 -14.52 -19.07 4.59
N GLN A 27 -13.36 -19.71 4.76
CA GLN A 27 -12.22 -19.55 3.87
C GLN A 27 -12.50 -20.21 2.52
N VAL A 28 -13.16 -21.38 2.53
CA VAL A 28 -13.56 -22.06 1.29
C VAL A 28 -14.57 -21.21 0.52
N ASP A 29 -15.58 -20.67 1.19
CA ASP A 29 -16.56 -19.78 0.57
C ASP A 29 -15.90 -18.53 -0.02
N LEU A 30 -14.96 -17.91 0.71
CA LEU A 30 -14.18 -16.78 0.23
C LEU A 30 -13.36 -17.17 -1.02
N MET A 31 -12.64 -18.28 -0.98
CA MET A 31 -11.82 -18.73 -2.13
C MET A 31 -12.67 -19.03 -3.36
N ARG A 32 -13.84 -19.65 -3.20
CA ARG A 32 -14.82 -19.88 -4.27
C ARG A 32 -15.32 -18.58 -4.85
N HIS A 33 -15.70 -17.62 -4.01
CA HIS A 33 -16.16 -16.30 -4.43
C HIS A 33 -15.10 -15.58 -5.26
N LEU A 34 -13.85 -15.53 -4.76
CA LEU A 34 -12.72 -14.93 -5.45
C LEU A 34 -12.46 -15.56 -6.82
N TYR A 35 -12.41 -16.90 -6.88
CA TYR A 35 -12.18 -17.63 -8.13
C TYR A 35 -13.25 -17.28 -9.18
N THR A 36 -14.52 -17.32 -8.79
CA THR A 36 -15.64 -16.97 -9.68
C THR A 36 -15.58 -15.52 -10.13
N SER A 37 -15.29 -14.57 -9.22
CA SER A 37 -15.15 -13.15 -9.57
C SER A 37 -14.02 -12.90 -10.57
N ILE A 38 -12.89 -13.62 -10.46
CA ILE A 38 -11.77 -13.52 -11.41
C ILE A 38 -12.18 -14.06 -12.78
N GLU A 39 -12.87 -15.20 -12.80
CA GLU A 39 -13.29 -15.83 -14.05
C GLU A 39 -14.35 -14.98 -14.79
N GLU A 40 -15.31 -14.41 -14.06
CA GLU A 40 -16.37 -13.56 -14.60
C GLU A 40 -15.93 -12.10 -14.87
N LYS A 41 -14.64 -11.79 -14.70
CA LYS A 41 -14.06 -10.44 -14.92
C LYS A 41 -14.75 -9.33 -14.10
N LYS A 42 -15.03 -9.62 -12.83
CA LYS A 42 -15.76 -8.71 -11.92
C LYS A 42 -14.82 -7.92 -11.02
N VAL A 43 -15.33 -6.80 -10.52
CA VAL A 43 -14.78 -6.11 -9.36
C VAL A 43 -15.41 -6.72 -8.11
N THR A 44 -14.60 -7.16 -7.16
CA THR A 44 -15.09 -7.81 -5.95
C THR A 44 -14.57 -7.10 -4.71
N ILE A 45 -15.49 -6.77 -3.79
CA ILE A 45 -15.17 -6.11 -2.52
C ILE A 45 -15.31 -7.14 -1.40
N VAL A 46 -14.19 -7.46 -0.76
CA VAL A 46 -14.09 -8.48 0.27
C VAL A 46 -13.86 -7.82 1.63
N GLU A 47 -14.81 -8.01 2.53
CA GLU A 47 -14.61 -7.80 3.96
C GLU A 47 -14.19 -9.12 4.60
N SER A 48 -12.98 -9.16 5.16
CA SER A 48 -12.42 -10.37 5.79
C SER A 48 -11.72 -9.96 7.08
N PRO A 49 -12.36 -10.18 8.26
CA PRO A 49 -11.80 -9.78 9.55
C PRO A 49 -10.40 -10.35 9.79
N THR A 50 -9.67 -9.71 10.69
CA THR A 50 -8.34 -10.15 11.11
C THR A 50 -8.38 -11.57 11.65
N GLY A 51 -7.31 -12.34 11.38
CA GLY A 51 -7.20 -13.72 11.83
C GLY A 51 -7.96 -14.77 11.02
N THR A 52 -8.71 -14.35 9.98
CA THR A 52 -9.45 -15.29 9.11
C THR A 52 -8.61 -15.94 8.01
N GLY A 53 -7.31 -15.63 7.93
CA GLY A 53 -6.45 -16.13 6.85
C GLY A 53 -6.72 -15.45 5.50
N LYS A 54 -7.07 -14.16 5.52
CA LYS A 54 -7.35 -13.32 4.34
C LYS A 54 -6.26 -13.47 3.26
N THR A 55 -5.01 -13.18 3.60
CA THR A 55 -3.87 -13.22 2.65
C THR A 55 -3.69 -14.60 2.04
N LEU A 56 -3.71 -15.66 2.86
CA LEU A 56 -3.63 -17.04 2.38
C LEU A 56 -4.78 -17.40 1.43
N SER A 57 -6.02 -16.99 1.76
CA SER A 57 -7.20 -17.26 0.93
C SER A 57 -7.14 -16.49 -0.41
N LEU A 58 -6.70 -15.23 -0.38
CA LEU A 58 -6.48 -14.40 -1.58
C LEU A 58 -5.45 -15.03 -2.52
N LEU A 59 -4.28 -15.41 -1.99
CA LEU A 59 -3.22 -16.02 -2.78
C LEU A 59 -3.64 -17.39 -3.30
N CYS A 60 -4.22 -18.24 -2.44
CA CYS A 60 -4.62 -19.60 -2.82
C CYS A 60 -5.64 -19.59 -3.95
N ALA A 61 -6.71 -18.79 -3.85
CA ALA A 61 -7.73 -18.70 -4.89
C ALA A 61 -7.15 -18.17 -6.21
N SER A 62 -6.37 -17.09 -6.15
CA SER A 62 -5.85 -16.41 -7.34
C SER A 62 -4.78 -17.24 -8.06
N LEU A 63 -3.88 -17.90 -7.31
CA LEU A 63 -2.86 -18.79 -7.89
C LEU A 63 -3.45 -20.10 -8.42
N THR A 64 -4.51 -20.61 -7.78
CA THR A 64 -5.25 -21.76 -8.32
C THR A 64 -5.88 -21.39 -9.65
N TRP A 65 -6.58 -20.25 -9.73
CA TRP A 65 -7.12 -19.76 -11.00
C TRP A 65 -6.03 -19.56 -12.06
N LEU A 66 -4.88 -18.98 -11.69
CA LEU A 66 -3.77 -18.77 -12.63
C LEU A 66 -3.21 -20.09 -13.18
N THR A 67 -3.16 -21.12 -12.34
CA THR A 67 -2.73 -22.47 -12.73
C THR A 67 -3.73 -23.10 -13.70
N ASP A 68 -5.02 -22.99 -13.41
CA ASP A 68 -6.09 -23.47 -14.29
C ASP A 68 -6.14 -22.70 -15.62
N GLU A 69 -5.86 -21.39 -15.59
CA GLU A 69 -5.81 -20.55 -16.78
C GLU A 69 -4.66 -20.93 -17.70
N LYS A 70 -3.48 -21.21 -17.14
CA LYS A 70 -2.36 -21.73 -17.94
C LYS A 70 -2.71 -23.07 -18.58
N ASN A 71 -3.37 -23.95 -17.84
CA ASN A 71 -3.86 -25.23 -18.38
C ASN A 71 -4.88 -25.01 -19.51
N ARG A 72 -5.79 -24.05 -19.35
CA ARG A 72 -6.75 -23.65 -20.39
C ARG A 72 -6.04 -23.09 -21.63
N ALA A 73 -5.09 -22.18 -21.45
CA ALA A 73 -4.32 -21.58 -22.54
C ALA A 73 -3.52 -22.62 -23.31
N LYS A 74 -2.85 -23.55 -22.62
CA LYS A 74 -2.13 -24.69 -23.24
C LYS A 74 -3.06 -25.55 -24.08
N LYS A 75 -4.22 -25.94 -23.53
CA LYS A 75 -5.24 -26.69 -24.28
C LYS A 75 -5.71 -25.91 -25.51
N GLY A 76 -5.95 -24.61 -25.38
CA GLY A 76 -6.30 -23.73 -26.50
C GLY A 76 -5.26 -23.71 -27.62
N ILE A 77 -3.96 -23.66 -27.29
CA ILE A 77 -2.87 -23.77 -28.28
C ILE A 77 -2.90 -25.13 -28.98
N LEU A 78 -3.12 -26.22 -28.24
CA LEU A 78 -3.23 -27.57 -28.81
C LEU A 78 -4.49 -27.77 -29.66
N ASP A 79 -5.57 -27.08 -29.35
CA ASP A 79 -6.84 -27.17 -30.07
C ASP A 79 -6.86 -26.30 -31.33
N ALA A 80 -6.19 -25.15 -31.33
CA ALA A 80 -6.05 -24.28 -32.51
C ALA A 80 -5.32 -24.97 -33.68
N LEU A 81 -4.41 -25.90 -33.38
CA LEU A 81 -3.72 -26.73 -34.39
C LEU A 81 -4.66 -27.74 -35.08
N GLY A 82 -5.84 -28.02 -34.50
CA GLY A 82 -6.85 -28.92 -35.07
C GLY A 82 -7.85 -28.24 -36.01
N THR A 83 -7.82 -26.91 -36.12
CA THR A 83 -8.78 -26.13 -36.92
C THR A 83 -8.24 -25.68 -38.29
N GLU A 84 -6.95 -25.87 -38.58
CA GLU A 84 -6.44 -25.62 -39.92
C GLU A 84 -6.96 -26.68 -40.88
N THR A 85 -7.68 -26.18 -41.88
CA THR A 85 -8.34 -26.93 -42.94
C THR A 85 -7.36 -27.84 -43.67
N ASP A 86 -7.32 -29.11 -43.30
CA ASP A 86 -7.02 -30.15 -44.28
C ASP A 86 -7.84 -31.40 -43.98
N ALA A 87 -8.48 -31.95 -45.00
CA ALA A 87 -9.26 -33.17 -44.94
C ALA A 87 -8.33 -34.41 -44.86
N GLY A 88 -7.35 -34.36 -43.95
CA GLY A 88 -6.24 -35.28 -43.84
C GLY A 88 -6.23 -36.02 -42.51
N ARG A 89 -6.84 -37.22 -42.50
CA ARG A 89 -6.67 -38.33 -41.53
C ARG A 89 -6.37 -37.96 -40.07
N ASP A 90 -7.34 -38.23 -39.18
CA ASP A 90 -7.31 -38.02 -37.71
C ASP A 90 -5.99 -38.37 -37.00
N TRP A 91 -5.23 -39.36 -37.47
CA TRP A 91 -3.95 -39.74 -36.85
C TRP A 91 -2.84 -38.70 -37.04
N VAL A 92 -2.86 -37.91 -38.13
CA VAL A 92 -1.85 -36.86 -38.40
C VAL A 92 -2.07 -35.67 -37.47
N LEU A 93 -3.33 -35.28 -37.26
CA LEU A 93 -3.71 -34.23 -36.31
C LEU A 93 -3.40 -34.67 -34.87
N ALA A 94 -3.69 -35.91 -34.50
CA ALA A 94 -3.34 -36.46 -33.19
C ALA A 94 -1.82 -36.45 -32.95
N GLN A 95 -1.03 -36.89 -33.92
CA GLN A 95 0.44 -36.89 -33.84
C GLN A 95 1.03 -35.47 -33.78
N THR A 96 0.43 -34.52 -34.51
CA THR A 96 0.87 -33.11 -34.50
C THR A 96 0.57 -32.45 -33.16
N ARG A 97 -0.62 -32.70 -32.59
CA ARG A 97 -0.98 -32.26 -31.23
C ARG A 97 -0.08 -32.87 -30.17
N GLU A 98 0.21 -34.17 -30.26
CA GLU A 98 1.11 -34.85 -29.32
C GLU A 98 2.54 -34.31 -29.42
N ARG A 99 3.05 -34.05 -30.62
CA ARG A 99 4.37 -33.43 -30.81
C ARG A 99 4.42 -32.04 -30.20
N ARG A 100 3.42 -31.19 -30.45
CA ARG A 100 3.39 -29.84 -29.89
C ARG A 100 3.26 -29.85 -28.36
N ALA A 101 2.46 -30.76 -27.80
CA ALA A 101 2.35 -30.93 -26.37
C ALA A 101 3.71 -31.28 -25.75
N ARG A 102 4.46 -32.21 -26.35
CA ARG A 102 5.82 -32.55 -25.92
C ARG A 102 6.80 -31.39 -26.05
N GLU A 103 6.69 -30.57 -27.10
CA GLU A 103 7.52 -29.36 -27.27
C GLU A 103 7.25 -28.36 -26.15
N LEU A 104 5.99 -28.04 -25.87
CA LEU A 104 5.60 -27.14 -24.77
C LEU A 104 6.03 -27.68 -23.40
N GLU A 105 5.87 -28.98 -23.16
CA GLU A 105 6.33 -29.64 -21.93
C GLU A 105 7.86 -29.63 -21.80
N ALA A 106 8.60 -29.75 -22.91
CA ALA A 106 10.05 -29.69 -22.91
C ALA A 106 10.55 -28.28 -22.60
N GLU A 107 9.95 -27.25 -23.19
CA GLU A 107 10.26 -25.83 -22.92
C GLU A 107 10.05 -25.49 -21.43
N GLU A 108 8.94 -25.94 -20.84
CA GLU A 108 8.66 -25.73 -19.42
C GLU A 108 9.66 -26.46 -18.52
N ARG A 109 10.02 -27.69 -18.87
CA ARG A 109 11.00 -28.47 -18.10
C ARG A 109 12.40 -27.84 -18.15
N GLU A 110 12.83 -27.38 -19.32
CA GLU A 110 14.10 -26.68 -19.48
C GLU A 110 14.13 -25.40 -18.64
N TYR A 111 13.01 -24.67 -18.62
CA TYR A 111 12.87 -23.47 -17.82
C TYR A 111 12.89 -23.77 -16.31
N GLU A 112 12.20 -24.81 -15.86
CA GLU A 112 12.24 -25.27 -14.46
C GLU A 112 13.65 -25.71 -14.05
N GLU A 113 14.37 -26.41 -14.92
CA GLU A 113 15.77 -26.81 -14.70
C GLU A 113 16.68 -25.58 -14.54
N ARG A 114 16.53 -24.58 -15.41
CA ARG A 114 17.27 -23.31 -15.33
C ARG A 114 17.05 -22.58 -14.00
N LEU A 115 15.80 -22.50 -13.54
CA LEU A 115 15.49 -21.94 -12.23
C LEU A 115 16.05 -22.80 -11.09
N GLY A 116 16.03 -24.12 -11.24
CA GLY A 116 16.64 -25.06 -10.29
C GLY A 116 18.16 -24.88 -10.16
N GLU A 117 18.86 -24.68 -11.27
CA GLU A 117 20.29 -24.36 -11.28
C GLU A 117 20.56 -23.00 -10.61
N ALA A 118 19.74 -21.98 -10.88
CA ALA A 118 19.85 -20.68 -10.25
C ALA A 118 19.74 -20.78 -8.71
N ARG A 119 18.82 -21.62 -8.19
CA ARG A 119 18.71 -21.91 -6.75
C ARG A 119 19.98 -22.53 -6.18
N LYS A 120 20.51 -23.56 -6.84
CA LYS A 120 21.76 -24.24 -6.41
C LYS A 120 22.94 -23.27 -6.38
N LYS A 121 23.06 -22.39 -7.39
CA LYS A 121 24.09 -21.34 -7.44
C LYS A 121 23.92 -20.33 -6.30
N GLU A 122 22.69 -19.90 -6.01
CA GLU A 122 22.39 -18.98 -4.91
C GLU A 122 22.76 -19.57 -3.54
N GLU A 123 22.39 -20.81 -3.28
CA GLU A 123 22.72 -21.52 -2.04
C GLU A 123 24.23 -21.70 -1.86
N ALA A 124 24.94 -22.04 -2.94
CA ALA A 124 26.40 -22.11 -2.94
C ALA A 124 27.04 -20.77 -2.57
N MET A 125 26.55 -19.66 -3.14
CA MET A 125 27.02 -18.31 -2.81
C MET A 125 26.73 -17.95 -1.34
N LYS A 126 25.52 -18.24 -0.84
CA LYS A 126 25.15 -18.04 0.57
C LYS A 126 26.03 -18.85 1.52
N ARG A 127 26.32 -20.12 1.20
CA ARG A 127 27.21 -20.98 2.00
C ARG A 127 28.63 -20.44 2.05
N MET A 128 29.16 -19.99 0.90
CA MET A 128 30.47 -19.34 0.85
C MET A 128 30.50 -18.04 1.68
N ALA A 129 29.47 -17.22 1.60
CA ALA A 129 29.36 -16.00 2.41
C ALA A 129 29.34 -16.29 3.92
N ARG A 130 28.54 -17.27 4.37
CA ARG A 130 28.48 -17.70 5.79
C ARG A 130 29.83 -18.23 6.28
N SER A 131 30.53 -19.02 5.45
CA SER A 131 31.85 -19.55 5.81
C SER A 131 32.94 -18.46 5.98
N ARG A 132 32.81 -17.32 5.27
CA ARG A 132 33.71 -16.16 5.41
C ARG A 132 33.48 -15.36 6.70
N VAL A 133 32.26 -15.38 7.26
CA VAL A 133 31.92 -14.63 8.50
C VAL A 133 32.54 -15.28 9.75
N HIS A 134 32.71 -16.60 9.77
CA HIS A 134 33.33 -17.30 10.91
C HIS A 134 34.85 -17.10 11.05
N LYS A 135 35.52 -16.39 10.13
CA LYS A 135 36.98 -16.23 10.13
C LYS A 135 37.48 -14.81 10.40
N LYS A 136 36.65 -13.88 10.89
CA LYS A 136 37.06 -12.52 11.24
C LYS A 136 37.15 -12.31 12.76
N ALA A 137 38.36 -12.00 13.21
CA ALA A 137 38.74 -11.71 14.59
C ALA A 137 38.07 -10.44 15.13
N LYS A 138 37.94 -10.40 16.47
CA LYS A 138 37.57 -9.24 17.31
C LYS A 138 38.23 -7.95 16.81
N LEU A 139 37.43 -6.93 16.56
CA LEU A 139 37.84 -5.53 16.48
C LEU A 139 36.69 -4.64 16.95
N ASP A 140 37.07 -3.56 17.63
CA ASP A 140 36.30 -2.78 18.59
C ASP A 140 34.97 -2.21 18.09
N THR A 141 34.03 -2.16 19.04
CA THR A 141 32.73 -1.47 18.98
C THR A 141 32.87 0.01 18.65
N ALA A 142 32.34 0.41 17.51
CA ALA A 142 31.98 1.80 17.19
C ALA A 142 30.45 1.99 17.29
N PRO A 143 29.97 3.17 17.69
CA PRO A 143 28.58 3.36 18.13
C PRO A 143 27.58 3.37 16.96
N GLY A 144 26.35 2.99 17.30
CA GLY A 144 25.22 2.76 16.41
C GLY A 144 24.93 3.91 15.45
N LEU A 145 24.59 3.53 14.22
CA LEU A 145 24.03 4.41 13.21
C LEU A 145 22.51 4.28 13.27
N ASP A 146 21.87 5.41 13.57
CA ASP A 146 20.43 5.59 13.63
C ASP A 146 19.77 5.19 12.30
N PHE A 147 18.86 4.22 12.36
CA PHE A 147 17.90 3.95 11.31
C PHE A 147 16.81 5.01 11.37
N GLN A 148 16.86 5.98 10.47
CA GLN A 148 15.70 6.83 10.19
C GLN A 148 14.74 6.04 9.31
N ASP A 149 13.56 5.78 9.86
CA ASP A 149 12.42 5.22 9.16
C ASP A 149 11.73 6.33 8.33
N PRO A 150 11.78 6.33 6.98
CA PRO A 150 11.27 7.41 6.17
C PRO A 150 9.90 7.04 5.56
N ASP A 151 8.98 6.51 6.36
CA ASP A 151 7.67 6.05 5.87
C ASP A 151 6.58 7.14 5.80
N ASP A 152 6.85 8.38 6.25
CA ASP A 152 5.80 9.41 6.40
C ASP A 152 5.83 10.59 5.41
N VAL A 153 6.71 10.60 4.40
CA VAL A 153 6.65 11.62 3.33
C VAL A 153 6.89 10.97 1.97
N PHE A 154 5.90 10.20 1.55
CA PHE A 154 5.88 9.54 0.25
C PHE A 154 5.14 10.41 -0.78
N LEU A 155 5.85 11.32 -1.44
CA LEU A 155 5.44 11.96 -2.69
C LEU A 155 6.42 11.51 -3.78
N PRO A 156 6.05 10.61 -4.70
CA PRO A 156 6.82 10.36 -5.90
C PRO A 156 6.70 11.59 -6.79
N GLU A 157 7.76 12.39 -6.87
CA GLU A 157 7.87 13.32 -7.98
C GLU A 157 8.28 12.55 -9.23
N SER A 158 7.36 12.54 -10.20
CA SER A 158 7.57 12.16 -11.61
C SER A 158 8.56 11.01 -11.84
N LEU A 159 8.05 9.78 -11.77
CA LEU A 159 8.80 8.58 -12.17
C LEU A 159 8.88 8.39 -13.69
N ALA A 160 8.36 9.32 -14.51
CA ALA A 160 8.61 9.30 -15.94
C ALA A 160 10.10 9.57 -16.19
N ASP A 161 10.80 8.59 -16.77
CA ASP A 161 11.94 8.78 -17.69
C ASP A 161 12.80 7.51 -17.74
N GLU A 162 12.49 6.54 -18.60
CA GLU A 162 13.52 5.61 -19.08
C GLU A 162 13.66 5.47 -20.60
N GLU A 163 12.82 6.07 -21.47
CA GLU A 163 13.03 5.88 -22.92
C GLU A 163 12.92 7.12 -23.84
N ASP A 164 12.61 8.32 -23.33
CA ASP A 164 12.26 9.46 -24.21
C ASP A 164 13.40 10.41 -24.59
N ASN A 165 14.67 9.98 -24.53
CA ASN A 165 15.79 10.81 -24.99
C ASN A 165 16.02 10.77 -26.52
N ILE A 166 15.16 10.10 -27.29
CA ILE A 166 15.35 9.95 -28.73
C ILE A 166 14.01 10.15 -29.45
N SER A 167 13.97 11.10 -30.39
CA SER A 167 12.81 11.37 -31.27
C SER A 167 12.26 10.07 -31.87
N PRO A 168 10.93 9.90 -32.04
CA PRO A 168 10.33 8.71 -32.66
C PRO A 168 10.95 8.37 -34.03
N ALA A 169 11.33 9.39 -34.79
CA ALA A 169 12.02 9.23 -36.08
C ALA A 169 13.46 8.71 -35.93
N VAL A 170 14.15 9.11 -34.86
CA VAL A 170 15.50 8.63 -34.56
C VAL A 170 15.44 7.24 -33.91
N ARG A 171 14.37 6.90 -33.18
CA ARG A 171 14.09 5.52 -32.71
C ARG A 171 13.87 4.56 -33.89
N ALA A 172 13.07 4.97 -34.87
CA ALA A 172 12.88 4.22 -36.11
C ALA A 172 14.16 4.12 -36.97
N LEU A 173 15.03 5.13 -36.91
CA LEU A 173 16.33 5.12 -37.59
C LEU A 173 17.34 4.22 -36.88
N MET A 174 17.40 4.26 -35.55
CA MET A 174 18.26 3.37 -34.75
C MET A 174 17.83 1.91 -34.90
N ALA A 175 16.52 1.62 -34.91
CA ALA A 175 15.99 0.27 -35.20
C ALA A 175 16.30 -0.21 -36.64
N ARG A 176 16.50 0.70 -37.60
CA ARG A 176 16.96 0.39 -38.97
C ARG A 176 18.48 0.26 -39.09
N VAL A 177 19.24 0.97 -38.26
CA VAL A 177 20.70 0.93 -38.23
C VAL A 177 21.22 -0.27 -37.41
N GLU A 178 20.47 -0.71 -36.39
CA GLU A 178 20.68 -1.97 -35.67
C GLU A 178 20.49 -3.19 -36.59
N LYS A 179 19.65 -3.07 -37.63
CA LYS A 179 19.49 -4.08 -38.70
C LYS A 179 20.51 -3.91 -39.85
N GLY A 180 21.78 -3.76 -39.49
CA GLY A 180 22.89 -3.79 -40.45
C GLY A 180 23.01 -5.15 -41.16
N PRO A 181 23.61 -5.22 -42.37
CA PRO A 181 23.61 -6.43 -43.20
C PRO A 181 24.70 -7.39 -42.73
N SER A 182 24.47 -8.07 -41.59
CA SER A 182 25.31 -9.16 -41.12
C SER A 182 24.48 -10.43 -41.08
N LYS A 183 24.63 -11.24 -42.12
CA LYS A 183 24.18 -12.63 -42.15
C LYS A 183 24.98 -13.44 -41.12
N ASN A 184 24.38 -13.69 -39.96
CA ASN A 184 24.51 -14.93 -39.18
C ASN A 184 23.55 -14.86 -37.98
N SER A 185 22.34 -15.37 -38.23
CA SER A 185 21.22 -15.55 -37.30
C SER A 185 21.48 -16.70 -36.33
N PHE A 186 21.51 -16.44 -35.02
CA PHE A 186 21.23 -17.48 -33.99
C PHE A 186 20.81 -16.95 -32.60
N PHE A 187 20.73 -15.63 -32.38
CA PHE A 187 20.07 -15.05 -31.21
C PHE A 187 19.37 -13.75 -31.64
N ASP A 188 18.18 -13.89 -32.23
CA ASP A 188 17.25 -12.76 -32.29
C ASP A 188 16.79 -12.46 -30.86
N GLN A 189 16.72 -11.18 -30.49
CA GLN A 189 15.88 -10.69 -29.40
C GLN A 189 14.43 -10.98 -29.79
N GLU A 190 13.98 -12.22 -29.61
CA GLU A 190 12.56 -12.56 -29.62
C GLU A 190 11.93 -11.94 -28.36
N ASP A 191 10.80 -11.24 -28.53
CA ASP A 191 9.98 -10.72 -27.44
C ASP A 191 9.72 -11.86 -26.44
N GLU A 192 10.36 -11.81 -25.27
CA GLU A 192 10.23 -12.87 -24.25
C GLU A 192 8.75 -13.11 -23.91
N PRO A 193 8.31 -14.37 -23.80
CA PRO A 193 6.90 -14.70 -23.63
C PRO A 193 6.38 -14.11 -22.32
N THR A 194 5.43 -13.18 -22.44
CA THR A 194 4.73 -12.61 -21.30
C THR A 194 3.69 -13.60 -20.77
N CYS A 195 3.68 -13.83 -19.46
CA CYS A 195 2.66 -14.65 -18.82
C CYS A 195 1.56 -13.78 -18.20
N THR A 196 0.40 -14.39 -17.93
CA THR A 196 -0.65 -13.80 -17.10
C THR A 196 -0.14 -13.58 -15.67
N LYS A 197 -0.43 -12.42 -15.10
CA LYS A 197 0.16 -11.89 -13.88
C LYS A 197 -0.91 -11.54 -12.84
N ILE A 198 -0.51 -11.68 -11.58
CA ILE A 198 -1.25 -11.20 -10.42
C ILE A 198 -0.46 -10.03 -9.84
N TYR A 199 -1.04 -8.85 -9.85
CA TYR A 199 -0.53 -7.67 -9.16
C TYR A 199 -1.10 -7.63 -7.75
N TYR A 200 -0.27 -7.87 -6.73
CA TYR A 200 -0.65 -7.75 -5.33
C TYR A 200 -0.15 -6.44 -4.76
N ALA A 201 -1.09 -5.56 -4.39
CA ALA A 201 -0.81 -4.25 -3.85
C ALA A 201 -1.23 -4.12 -2.39
N SER A 202 -0.35 -3.54 -1.56
CA SER A 202 -0.62 -3.21 -0.16
C SER A 202 -0.13 -1.80 0.17
N ARG A 203 -0.53 -1.28 1.33
CA ARG A 203 -0.20 0.09 1.75
C ARG A 203 1.30 0.27 2.03
N THR A 204 1.92 -0.65 2.77
CA THR A 204 3.33 -0.53 3.20
C THR A 204 4.18 -1.72 2.77
N HIS A 205 5.49 -1.51 2.69
CA HIS A 205 6.44 -2.57 2.34
C HIS A 205 6.48 -3.67 3.39
N SER A 206 6.36 -3.34 4.68
CA SER A 206 6.31 -4.34 5.76
C SER A 206 5.10 -5.27 5.64
N GLN A 207 3.97 -4.78 5.14
CA GLN A 207 2.81 -5.64 4.82
C GLN A 207 3.10 -6.55 3.63
N LEU A 208 3.78 -6.05 2.58
CA LEU A 208 4.17 -6.86 1.43
C LEU A 208 5.16 -7.97 1.83
N ALA A 209 6.10 -7.68 2.73
CA ALA A 209 7.04 -8.68 3.25
C ALA A 209 6.32 -9.83 3.98
N GLN A 210 5.17 -9.57 4.64
CA GLN A 210 4.37 -10.61 5.31
C GLN A 210 3.71 -11.60 4.33
N ILE A 211 3.58 -11.24 3.05
CA ILE A 211 2.97 -12.10 2.02
C ILE A 211 3.88 -13.27 1.67
N LEU A 212 5.19 -13.07 1.62
CA LEU A 212 6.11 -14.09 1.13
C LEU A 212 6.21 -15.33 2.03
N PRO A 213 6.25 -15.20 3.37
CA PRO A 213 6.11 -16.35 4.26
C PRO A 213 4.80 -17.11 4.02
N GLU A 214 3.68 -16.42 3.83
CA GLU A 214 2.39 -17.07 3.57
C GLU A 214 2.37 -17.76 2.20
N LEU A 215 2.97 -17.16 1.17
CA LEU A 215 3.15 -17.78 -0.14
C LEU A 215 3.97 -19.07 -0.06
N ARG A 216 5.06 -19.07 0.71
CA ARG A 216 5.91 -20.26 0.91
C ARG A 216 5.19 -21.42 1.62
N ARG A 217 4.07 -21.15 2.29
CA ARG A 217 3.27 -22.18 2.96
C ARG A 217 2.30 -22.87 2.03
N LEU A 218 1.92 -22.23 0.91
CA LEU A 218 1.01 -22.83 -0.06
C LEU A 218 1.64 -24.07 -0.70
N LYS A 219 0.85 -25.14 -0.83
CA LYS A 219 1.26 -26.41 -1.45
C LYS A 219 0.93 -26.39 -2.94
N LEU A 220 1.60 -25.52 -3.69
CA LEU A 220 1.38 -25.40 -5.13
C LEU A 220 1.87 -26.66 -5.85
N THR A 221 1.01 -27.27 -6.67
CA THR A 221 1.36 -28.41 -7.51
C THR A 221 1.92 -27.95 -8.86
N PRO A 222 3.00 -28.57 -9.38
CA PRO A 222 3.49 -28.27 -10.71
C PRO A 222 2.43 -28.62 -11.77
N VAL A 223 2.40 -27.83 -12.84
CA VAL A 223 1.47 -28.01 -13.95
C VAL A 223 1.69 -29.34 -14.69
N VAL A 224 2.90 -29.91 -14.61
CA VAL A 224 3.37 -31.04 -15.42
C VAL A 224 2.78 -32.41 -15.01
N SER A 225 2.04 -32.54 -13.90
CA SER A 225 1.56 -33.85 -13.42
C SER A 225 0.15 -34.29 -13.88
N ALA A 226 -0.49 -33.60 -14.82
CA ALA A 226 -1.87 -33.89 -15.20
C ALA A 226 -2.03 -34.73 -16.50
N VAL A 227 -1.37 -35.89 -16.60
CA VAL A 227 -1.84 -36.98 -17.46
C VAL A 227 -1.87 -38.27 -16.64
N PRO A 228 -3.04 -38.90 -16.41
CA PRO A 228 -3.08 -40.24 -15.88
C PRO A 228 -2.51 -41.15 -16.98
N THR A 229 -1.32 -41.70 -16.76
CA THR A 229 -0.80 -42.79 -17.57
C THR A 229 -1.75 -43.96 -17.41
N THR A 230 -2.61 -44.17 -18.41
CA THR A 230 -3.41 -45.38 -18.55
C THR A 230 -2.48 -46.58 -18.49
N SER A 231 -2.60 -47.34 -17.40
CA SER A 231 -1.90 -48.58 -17.14
C SER A 231 -2.16 -49.59 -18.25
N CYS A 232 -1.15 -49.92 -19.05
CA CYS A 232 -1.12 -51.17 -19.79
C CYS A 232 -0.58 -52.27 -18.87
N ASN A 233 -1.47 -53.21 -18.53
CA ASN A 233 -1.12 -54.47 -17.89
C ASN A 233 -0.17 -55.28 -18.79
N SER A 234 1.02 -55.58 -18.29
CA SER A 234 1.75 -56.78 -18.71
C SER A 234 2.52 -57.35 -17.52
N SER A 235 2.01 -58.50 -17.09
CA SER A 235 2.54 -59.49 -16.15
C SER A 235 4.04 -59.75 -16.27
N GLY A 236 4.72 -59.82 -15.11
CA GLY A 236 6.08 -60.32 -14.98
C GLY A 236 6.58 -60.23 -13.53
N ASP A 237 6.32 -61.28 -12.75
CA ASP A 237 6.83 -61.47 -11.39
C ASP A 237 8.36 -61.49 -11.35
N ILE A 238 8.97 -60.54 -10.63
CA ILE A 238 10.36 -60.64 -10.13
C ILE A 238 10.37 -60.14 -8.67
N PRO A 239 10.93 -60.89 -7.69
CA PRO A 239 10.85 -60.50 -6.28
C PRO A 239 11.80 -59.34 -5.96
N ARG A 240 11.25 -58.25 -5.40
CA ARG A 240 12.02 -57.11 -4.90
C ARG A 240 12.84 -57.49 -3.66
N LYS A 241 14.16 -57.33 -3.77
CA LYS A 241 15.12 -57.35 -2.67
C LYS A 241 14.84 -56.13 -1.76
N ARG A 242 14.79 -56.35 -0.44
CA ARG A 242 14.54 -55.32 0.59
C ARG A 242 15.55 -54.16 0.46
N ALA A 243 15.05 -52.96 0.20
CA ALA A 243 15.78 -51.70 0.36
C ALA A 243 15.45 -51.10 1.74
N ALA A 244 16.45 -50.44 2.35
CA ALA A 244 16.43 -49.87 3.69
C ALA A 244 15.42 -48.70 3.84
N PRO A 245 14.92 -48.43 5.05
CA PRO A 245 14.19 -47.20 5.34
C PRO A 245 15.20 -46.08 5.58
N ASP A 246 15.07 -44.97 4.84
CA ASP A 246 15.51 -43.60 5.18
C ASP A 246 15.77 -42.77 3.91
N GLU A 247 14.74 -42.53 3.09
CA GLU A 247 14.69 -41.38 2.16
C GLU A 247 13.23 -40.93 2.10
N GLU A 248 12.84 -40.03 3.00
CA GLU A 248 11.58 -39.29 2.84
C GLU A 248 11.70 -38.40 1.59
N ASP A 249 10.80 -38.63 0.65
CA ASP A 249 10.64 -37.99 -0.66
C ASP A 249 11.04 -36.50 -0.73
N ASP A 250 12.20 -36.21 -1.32
CA ASP A 250 12.67 -34.87 -1.68
C ASP A 250 11.97 -34.41 -2.99
N MET A 251 10.64 -34.26 -2.94
CA MET A 251 9.88 -33.70 -4.07
C MET A 251 10.29 -32.23 -4.29
N PRO A 252 10.63 -31.80 -5.52
CA PRO A 252 11.11 -30.45 -5.78
C PRO A 252 10.05 -29.42 -5.39
N VAL A 253 10.38 -28.54 -4.45
CA VAL A 253 9.48 -27.47 -4.01
C VAL A 253 9.27 -26.48 -5.17
N VAL A 254 8.04 -26.40 -5.67
CA VAL A 254 7.65 -25.47 -6.73
C VAL A 254 7.23 -24.15 -6.09
N TYR A 255 7.92 -23.07 -6.46
CA TYR A 255 7.54 -21.72 -6.05
C TYR A 255 6.88 -21.00 -7.21
N SER A 256 5.85 -20.22 -6.91
CA SER A 256 5.35 -19.20 -7.83
C SER A 256 6.49 -18.23 -8.18
N ARG A 257 6.56 -17.84 -9.45
CA ARG A 257 7.53 -16.84 -9.91
C ARG A 257 7.14 -15.46 -9.39
N THR A 258 7.82 -15.01 -8.33
CA THR A 258 7.44 -13.81 -7.59
C THR A 258 8.53 -12.76 -7.65
N VAL A 259 8.14 -11.50 -7.87
CA VAL A 259 9.05 -10.34 -7.77
C VAL A 259 8.45 -9.25 -6.89
N SER A 260 9.28 -8.71 -5.99
CA SER A 260 8.93 -7.54 -5.18
C SER A 260 9.49 -6.26 -5.78
N LEU A 261 8.63 -5.27 -5.99
CA LEU A 261 8.99 -3.95 -6.51
C LEU A 261 9.17 -2.96 -5.37
N GLY A 262 10.32 -2.29 -5.37
CA GLY A 262 10.72 -1.31 -4.37
C GLY A 262 11.24 -0.02 -5.00
N SER A 263 11.37 1.02 -4.18
CA SER A 263 11.99 2.27 -4.60
C SER A 263 13.51 2.12 -4.72
N ARG A 264 14.18 3.05 -5.43
CA ARG A 264 15.65 3.08 -5.45
C ARG A 264 16.24 3.24 -4.05
N LYS A 265 15.54 3.94 -3.14
CA LYS A 265 16.01 4.16 -1.76
C LYS A 265 16.19 2.85 -0.99
N GLN A 266 15.35 1.85 -1.26
CA GLN A 266 15.39 0.55 -0.60
C GLN A 266 16.29 -0.45 -1.34
N LEU A 267 16.24 -0.47 -2.67
CA LEU A 267 16.94 -1.48 -3.50
C LEU A 267 18.37 -1.07 -3.90
N CYS A 268 18.78 0.18 -3.71
CA CYS A 268 20.13 0.61 -4.06
C CYS A 268 21.16 -0.02 -3.11
N ILE A 269 22.15 -0.71 -3.68
CA ILE A 269 23.26 -1.31 -2.95
C ILE A 269 24.56 -0.49 -3.05
N ASN A 270 24.52 0.67 -3.71
CA ASN A 270 25.66 1.55 -3.85
C ASN A 270 25.74 2.54 -2.67
N ASP A 271 26.60 2.23 -1.69
CA ASP A 271 26.77 3.05 -0.49
C ASP A 271 27.31 4.45 -0.78
N THR A 272 28.03 4.65 -1.89
CA THR A 272 28.52 5.98 -2.27
C THR A 272 27.39 6.91 -2.69
N VAL A 273 26.37 6.38 -3.37
CA VAL A 273 25.17 7.14 -3.73
C VAL A 273 24.34 7.38 -2.47
N ARG A 274 24.06 6.32 -1.71
CA ARG A 274 23.25 6.40 -0.48
C ARG A 274 23.76 7.42 0.54
N SER A 275 25.08 7.56 0.69
CA SER A 275 25.69 8.49 1.65
C SER A 275 25.88 9.91 1.13
N LYS A 276 26.08 10.10 -0.18
CA LYS A 276 26.44 11.41 -0.75
C LYS A 276 25.27 12.17 -1.37
N SER A 277 24.23 11.49 -1.85
CA SER A 277 23.11 12.13 -2.53
C SER A 277 22.02 12.54 -1.55
N LYS A 278 21.58 13.81 -1.59
CA LYS A 278 20.37 14.25 -0.86
C LYS A 278 19.12 13.58 -1.43
N ASP A 279 19.06 13.43 -2.75
CA ASP A 279 18.07 12.64 -3.45
C ASP A 279 18.75 11.50 -4.21
N LEU A 280 18.43 10.28 -3.80
CA LEU A 280 19.00 9.06 -4.34
C LEU A 280 18.54 8.78 -5.77
N ASP A 281 17.35 9.21 -6.15
CA ASP A 281 16.85 9.02 -7.51
C ASP A 281 17.65 9.84 -8.52
N GLU A 282 17.96 11.10 -8.19
CA GLU A 282 18.77 11.95 -9.03
C GLU A 282 20.22 11.46 -9.11
N GLY A 283 20.84 11.13 -7.97
CA GLY A 283 22.20 10.57 -7.95
C GLY A 283 22.34 9.26 -8.72
N CYS A 284 21.31 8.40 -8.71
CA CYS A 284 21.29 7.19 -9.51
C CYS A 284 21.20 7.51 -11.01
N ARG A 285 20.32 8.44 -11.42
CA ARG A 285 20.16 8.85 -12.82
C ARG A 285 21.45 9.42 -13.41
N GLU A 286 22.19 10.22 -12.64
CA GLU A 286 23.48 10.76 -13.07
C GLU A 286 24.46 9.63 -13.41
N LEU A 287 24.63 8.65 -12.53
CA LEU A 287 25.51 7.51 -12.77
C LEU A 287 25.06 6.59 -13.90
N VAL A 288 23.75 6.53 -14.19
CA VAL A 288 23.23 5.75 -15.31
C VAL A 288 23.51 6.44 -16.64
N ALA A 289 23.48 7.77 -16.67
CA ALA A 289 23.72 8.58 -17.88
C ALA A 289 25.21 8.66 -18.27
N GLU A 290 26.12 8.44 -17.32
CA GLU A 290 27.57 8.44 -17.54
C GLU A 290 28.06 7.15 -18.24
N LYS A 291 29.22 7.24 -18.91
CA LYS A 291 29.86 6.12 -19.64
C LYS A 291 31.20 5.74 -19.03
N GLY A 292 31.63 4.49 -19.21
CA GLY A 292 32.91 3.97 -18.71
C GLY A 292 32.96 3.89 -17.18
N ASP A 293 34.13 4.18 -16.59
CA ASP A 293 34.40 4.08 -15.14
C ASP A 293 33.55 5.00 -14.25
N LYS A 294 32.77 5.92 -14.85
CA LYS A 294 31.85 6.80 -14.15
C LYS A 294 30.44 6.23 -13.99
N ARG A 295 30.15 5.10 -14.65
CA ARG A 295 28.86 4.41 -14.53
C ARG A 295 28.76 3.69 -13.19
N CYS A 296 27.53 3.42 -12.74
CA CYS A 296 27.32 2.63 -11.52
C CYS A 296 27.96 1.24 -11.65
N GLN A 297 28.86 0.90 -10.73
CA GLN A 297 29.59 -0.38 -10.69
C GLN A 297 28.71 -1.63 -10.60
N TYR A 298 27.46 -1.49 -10.15
CA TYR A 298 26.51 -2.60 -10.01
C TYR A 298 25.59 -2.75 -11.22
N LEU A 299 25.72 -1.89 -12.24
CA LEU A 299 24.95 -1.97 -13.47
C LEU A 299 25.85 -2.55 -14.58
N PRO A 300 25.62 -3.81 -15.01
CA PRO A 300 26.41 -4.47 -16.04
C PRO A 300 26.55 -3.64 -17.32
N ALA A 301 27.72 -3.71 -17.96
CA ALA A 301 28.01 -3.02 -19.21
C ALA A 301 27.10 -3.49 -20.36
N LEU A 302 26.99 -2.70 -21.43
CA LEU A 302 26.14 -2.98 -22.62
C LEU A 302 26.57 -4.23 -23.46
N GLY A 303 27.37 -5.12 -22.89
CA GLY A 303 27.76 -6.42 -23.48
C GLY A 303 27.79 -7.57 -22.46
N GLU A 304 27.40 -7.32 -21.20
CA GLU A 304 27.32 -8.29 -20.11
C GLU A 304 25.84 -8.54 -19.73
N GLU A 305 24.96 -8.59 -20.73
CA GLU A 305 23.52 -8.79 -20.49
C GLU A 305 23.23 -10.14 -19.82
N THR A 306 24.07 -11.15 -20.06
CA THR A 306 23.99 -12.47 -19.42
C THR A 306 24.02 -12.39 -17.90
N LEU A 307 24.81 -11.49 -17.30
CA LEU A 307 24.83 -11.30 -15.84
C LEU A 307 23.49 -10.78 -15.31
N MET A 308 22.82 -9.92 -16.08
CA MET A 308 21.51 -9.41 -15.71
C MET A 308 20.43 -10.48 -15.85
N LEU A 309 20.53 -11.33 -16.87
CA LEU A 309 19.62 -12.46 -17.10
C LEU A 309 19.81 -13.55 -16.03
N ASP A 310 21.05 -13.88 -15.67
CA ASP A 310 21.35 -14.81 -14.57
C ASP A 310 20.80 -14.27 -13.24
N PHE A 311 20.92 -12.97 -13.01
CA PHE A 311 20.39 -12.33 -11.81
C PHE A 311 18.86 -12.28 -11.81
N ARG A 312 18.22 -12.07 -12.97
CA ARG A 312 16.76 -12.22 -13.14
C ARG A 312 16.30 -13.62 -12.74
N ASP A 313 16.98 -14.66 -13.23
CA ASP A 313 16.63 -16.04 -12.93
C ASP A 313 16.83 -16.36 -11.45
N GLN A 314 17.86 -15.80 -10.81
CA GLN A 314 18.03 -15.84 -9.35
C GLN A 314 16.88 -15.15 -8.60
N ILE A 315 16.37 -14.02 -9.10
CA ILE A 315 15.21 -13.35 -8.51
C ILE A 315 13.97 -14.25 -8.58
N LEU A 316 13.67 -14.81 -9.74
CA LEU A 316 12.48 -15.62 -9.98
C LEU A 316 12.55 -17.04 -9.38
N ALA A 317 13.75 -17.53 -9.10
CA ALA A 317 13.99 -18.84 -8.54
C ALA A 317 13.29 -19.08 -7.19
N SER A 318 13.21 -18.07 -6.32
CA SER A 318 12.51 -18.18 -5.05
C SER A 318 11.92 -16.82 -4.64
N PRO A 319 10.76 -16.79 -3.96
CA PRO A 319 10.14 -15.53 -3.54
C PRO A 319 11.03 -14.79 -2.54
N LYS A 320 11.36 -13.53 -2.83
CA LYS A 320 12.27 -12.67 -2.07
C LYS A 320 11.62 -11.31 -1.81
N ASP A 321 11.73 -10.79 -0.59
CA ASP A 321 11.29 -9.43 -0.27
C ASP A 321 12.34 -8.41 -0.74
N ILE A 322 12.09 -7.13 -0.47
CA ILE A 322 12.95 -6.03 -0.93
C ILE A 322 14.34 -6.12 -0.28
N GLU A 323 14.38 -6.48 1.00
CA GLU A 323 15.58 -6.64 1.80
C GLU A 323 16.40 -7.85 1.33
N ASP A 324 15.75 -8.98 1.07
CA ASP A 324 16.32 -10.18 0.47
C ASP A 324 16.89 -9.88 -0.92
N LEU A 325 16.15 -9.14 -1.77
CA LEU A 325 16.61 -8.71 -3.09
C LEU A 325 17.87 -7.85 -2.99
N ALA A 326 17.91 -6.91 -2.04
CA ALA A 326 19.10 -6.09 -1.79
C ALA A 326 20.28 -6.95 -1.32
N ALA A 327 20.05 -7.94 -0.45
CA ALA A 327 21.08 -8.86 0.01
C ALA A 327 21.63 -9.74 -1.13
N VAL A 328 20.75 -10.28 -1.97
CA VAL A 328 21.13 -11.12 -3.11
C VAL A 328 21.88 -10.30 -4.17
N GLY A 329 21.47 -9.07 -4.44
CA GLY A 329 22.24 -8.19 -5.34
C GLY A 329 23.62 -7.80 -4.81
N ARG A 330 23.79 -7.67 -3.49
CA ARG A 330 25.13 -7.49 -2.89
C ARG A 330 26.01 -8.73 -3.10
N LEU A 331 25.45 -9.93 -2.98
CA LEU A 331 26.16 -11.19 -3.19
C LEU A 331 26.52 -11.39 -4.67
N ALA A 332 25.59 -11.09 -5.58
CA ALA A 332 25.75 -11.22 -7.02
C ALA A 332 26.44 -10.01 -7.67
N HIS A 333 26.81 -8.98 -6.90
CA HIS A 333 27.37 -7.71 -7.38
C HIS A 333 26.54 -7.04 -8.50
N THR A 334 25.22 -7.23 -8.50
CA THR A 334 24.31 -6.76 -9.55
C THR A 334 23.19 -5.93 -8.95
N CYS A 335 22.77 -4.88 -9.65
CA CYS A 335 21.78 -3.91 -9.16
C CYS A 335 20.37 -4.54 -8.99
N PRO A 336 19.84 -4.65 -7.76
CA PRO A 336 18.50 -5.20 -7.50
C PRO A 336 17.37 -4.42 -8.18
N TYR A 337 17.52 -3.10 -8.27
CA TYR A 337 16.49 -2.22 -8.83
C TYR A 337 16.24 -2.50 -10.33
N PHE A 338 17.31 -2.62 -11.13
CA PHE A 338 17.17 -2.95 -12.54
C PHE A 338 16.91 -4.45 -12.77
N GLY A 339 17.46 -5.33 -11.91
CA GLY A 339 17.20 -6.77 -11.99
C GLY A 339 15.72 -7.12 -11.75
N SER A 340 15.08 -6.53 -10.73
CA SER A 340 13.66 -6.74 -10.46
C SER A 340 12.76 -6.29 -11.62
N ARG A 341 13.10 -5.20 -12.31
CA ARG A 341 12.39 -4.75 -13.52
C ARG A 341 12.51 -5.73 -14.69
N ARG A 342 13.70 -6.30 -14.91
CA ARG A 342 13.92 -7.34 -15.92
C ARG A 342 13.18 -8.65 -15.60
N ALA A 343 12.80 -8.88 -14.35
CA ALA A 343 12.01 -10.03 -13.94
C ALA A 343 10.49 -9.87 -14.14
N ILE A 344 9.98 -8.64 -14.34
CA ILE A 344 8.54 -8.36 -14.48
C ILE A 344 7.86 -9.18 -15.59
N PRO A 345 8.40 -9.30 -16.82
CA PRO A 345 7.70 -9.99 -17.91
C PRO A 345 7.38 -11.47 -17.61
N GLN A 346 8.27 -12.15 -16.88
CA GLN A 346 8.18 -13.58 -16.54
C GLN A 346 7.62 -13.84 -15.13
N ALA A 347 7.38 -12.80 -14.34
CA ALA A 347 6.79 -12.95 -13.01
C ALA A 347 5.29 -13.24 -13.08
N GLU A 348 4.85 -14.21 -12.28
CA GLU A 348 3.44 -14.59 -12.10
C GLU A 348 2.78 -13.77 -11.00
N LEU A 349 3.55 -13.45 -9.95
CA LEU A 349 3.10 -12.64 -8.83
C LEU A 349 4.03 -11.43 -8.67
N ILE A 350 3.47 -10.23 -8.79
CA ILE A 350 4.19 -8.98 -8.61
C ILE A 350 3.66 -8.30 -7.36
N THR A 351 4.51 -8.12 -6.35
CA THR A 351 4.14 -7.40 -5.12
C THR A 351 4.63 -5.96 -5.20
N LEU A 352 3.73 -4.98 -5.07
CA LEU A 352 4.06 -3.55 -5.19
C LEU A 352 3.26 -2.68 -4.21
N PRO A 353 3.75 -1.52 -3.78
CA PRO A 353 2.97 -0.60 -2.97
C PRO A 353 1.90 0.13 -3.80
N TYR A 354 0.84 0.61 -3.13
CA TYR A 354 -0.31 1.29 -3.75
C TYR A 354 0.07 2.36 -4.78
N ASN A 355 1.03 3.19 -4.45
CA ASN A 355 1.45 4.29 -5.30
C ASN A 355 1.98 3.86 -6.66
N LEU A 356 2.68 2.72 -6.75
CA LEU A 356 3.21 2.22 -8.04
C LEU A 356 2.10 1.68 -8.92
N LEU A 357 1.00 1.20 -8.32
CA LEU A 357 -0.18 0.71 -9.03
C LEU A 357 -1.10 1.87 -9.46
N LEU A 358 -1.38 2.80 -8.54
CA LEU A 358 -2.40 3.83 -8.74
C LEU A 358 -1.91 5.02 -9.57
N GLN A 359 -0.61 5.32 -9.54
CA GLN A 359 -0.04 6.36 -10.38
C GLN A 359 0.27 5.82 -11.78
N LYS A 360 -0.43 6.33 -12.80
CA LYS A 360 -0.22 5.96 -14.19
C LYS A 360 1.24 6.11 -14.66
N THR A 361 1.85 7.23 -14.33
CA THR A 361 3.26 7.51 -14.69
C THR A 361 4.24 6.52 -14.08
N ALA A 362 3.94 5.98 -12.89
CA ALA A 362 4.75 4.95 -12.25
C ALA A 362 4.58 3.58 -12.94
N ARG A 363 3.35 3.23 -13.33
CA ARG A 363 3.07 2.00 -14.10
C ARG A 363 3.78 2.00 -15.45
N GLU A 364 3.65 3.09 -16.20
CA GLU A 364 4.30 3.29 -17.50
C GLU A 364 5.83 3.17 -17.37
N ALA A 365 6.43 3.81 -16.37
CA ALA A 365 7.87 3.75 -16.12
C ALA A 365 8.39 2.38 -15.68
N LEU A 366 7.51 1.48 -15.23
CA LEU A 366 7.85 0.10 -14.86
C LEU A 366 7.49 -0.90 -15.95
N GLY A 367 6.88 -0.46 -17.06
CA GLY A 367 6.35 -1.36 -18.09
C GLY A 367 5.20 -2.24 -17.56
N ILE A 368 4.44 -1.76 -16.58
CA ILE A 368 3.30 -2.49 -16.02
C ILE A 368 2.08 -2.26 -16.92
N ASP A 369 1.71 -3.31 -17.66
CA ASP A 369 0.45 -3.39 -18.37
C ASP A 369 -0.57 -4.19 -17.54
N LEU A 370 -1.75 -3.59 -17.30
CA LEU A 370 -2.82 -4.21 -16.54
C LEU A 370 -3.84 -4.95 -17.44
N THR A 371 -3.69 -4.87 -18.77
CA THR A 371 -4.64 -5.44 -19.73
C THR A 371 -4.85 -6.93 -19.52
N ASP A 372 -6.09 -7.31 -19.19
CA ASP A 372 -6.52 -8.68 -18.85
C ASP A 372 -5.71 -9.35 -17.70
N GLN A 373 -5.13 -8.55 -16.79
CA GLN A 373 -4.40 -9.02 -15.61
C GLN A 373 -5.25 -8.97 -14.32
N ILE A 374 -4.84 -9.69 -13.28
CA ILE A 374 -5.53 -9.68 -11.98
C ILE A 374 -4.88 -8.64 -11.07
N VAL A 375 -5.70 -7.82 -10.41
CA VAL A 375 -5.24 -6.82 -9.45
C VAL A 375 -5.87 -7.10 -8.08
N ILE A 376 -5.04 -7.37 -7.08
CA ILE A 376 -5.45 -7.55 -5.68
C ILE A 376 -4.96 -6.35 -4.88
N ILE A 377 -5.88 -5.62 -4.27
CA ILE A 377 -5.57 -4.52 -3.35
C ILE A 377 -5.93 -4.98 -1.94
N ASP A 378 -4.92 -5.28 -1.15
CA ASP A 378 -5.07 -5.66 0.25
C ASP A 378 -5.02 -4.42 1.15
N GLU A 379 -5.71 -4.48 2.29
CA GLU A 379 -6.02 -3.35 3.18
C GLU A 379 -6.73 -2.17 2.49
N ALA A 380 -7.63 -2.50 1.55
CA ALA A 380 -8.32 -1.55 0.67
C ALA A 380 -9.17 -0.46 1.38
N HIS A 381 -9.37 -0.56 2.69
CA HIS A 381 -9.92 0.55 3.48
C HIS A 381 -9.01 1.81 3.43
N ASN A 382 -7.71 1.58 3.18
CA ASN A 382 -6.65 2.48 2.71
C ASN A 382 -6.93 3.28 1.43
N LEU A 383 -7.65 2.66 0.49
CA LEU A 383 -7.58 3.02 -0.92
C LEU A 383 -8.07 4.45 -1.20
N ILE A 384 -9.27 4.80 -0.70
CA ILE A 384 -9.87 6.12 -0.93
C ILE A 384 -9.00 7.23 -0.31
N PRO A 385 -8.62 7.17 0.98
CA PRO A 385 -7.68 8.15 1.56
C PRO A 385 -6.38 8.28 0.77
N THR A 386 -5.79 7.15 0.32
CA THR A 386 -4.56 7.18 -0.47
C THR A 386 -4.76 7.85 -1.83
N LEU A 387 -5.82 7.54 -2.57
CA LEU A 387 -6.15 8.18 -3.85
C LEU A 387 -6.31 9.70 -3.70
N LEU A 388 -7.05 10.15 -2.69
CA LEU A 388 -7.24 11.57 -2.42
C LEU A 388 -5.91 12.26 -2.07
N SER A 389 -5.05 11.59 -1.30
CA SER A 389 -3.73 12.14 -0.92
C SER A 389 -2.75 12.18 -2.09
N LEU A 390 -2.73 11.17 -2.97
CA LEU A 390 -1.81 11.10 -4.11
C LEU A 390 -2.08 12.20 -5.14
N SER A 391 -3.34 12.59 -5.31
CA SER A 391 -3.75 13.65 -6.25
C SER A 391 -3.82 15.05 -5.61
N THR A 392 -3.50 15.18 -4.33
CA THR A 392 -3.45 16.48 -3.64
C THR A 392 -2.12 17.18 -3.95
N ALA A 393 -2.18 18.38 -4.52
CA ALA A 393 -1.00 19.18 -4.83
C ALA A 393 -0.90 20.40 -3.90
N ARG A 394 0.31 20.67 -3.38
CA ARG A 394 0.60 21.83 -2.52
C ARG A 394 1.66 22.70 -3.17
N LEU A 395 1.42 24.01 -3.20
CA LEU A 395 2.34 24.99 -3.75
C LEU A 395 2.49 26.17 -2.78
N PRO A 396 3.54 26.14 -1.93
CA PRO A 396 3.90 27.29 -1.10
C PRO A 396 4.30 28.49 -1.95
N PHE A 397 3.97 29.70 -1.50
CA PHE A 397 4.30 30.94 -2.20
C PHE A 397 5.82 31.14 -2.37
N SER A 398 6.63 30.74 -1.38
CA SER A 398 8.10 30.72 -1.49
C SER A 398 8.62 29.87 -2.66
N THR A 399 8.05 28.69 -2.87
CA THR A 399 8.37 27.81 -4.00
C THR A 399 7.90 28.43 -5.32
N LEU A 400 6.67 28.95 -5.37
CA LEU A 400 6.14 29.65 -6.55
C LEU A 400 7.04 30.83 -6.97
N SER A 401 7.41 31.69 -6.02
CA SER A 401 8.24 32.86 -6.26
C SER A 401 9.63 32.48 -6.77
N THR A 402 10.21 31.42 -6.22
CA THR A 402 11.51 30.90 -6.66
C THR A 402 11.42 30.38 -8.11
N SER A 403 10.43 29.54 -8.39
CA SER A 403 10.16 29.00 -9.73
C SER A 403 9.94 30.10 -10.76
N PHE A 404 9.15 31.13 -10.43
CA PHE A 404 8.92 32.28 -11.29
C PHE A 404 10.22 33.03 -11.64
N GLN A 405 11.04 33.34 -10.63
CA GLN A 405 12.33 34.00 -10.83
C GLN A 405 13.27 33.17 -11.71
N GLN A 406 13.38 31.86 -11.44
CA GLN A 406 14.23 30.96 -12.21
C GLN A 406 13.82 30.91 -13.69
N VAL A 407 12.51 30.79 -13.98
CA VAL A 407 11.99 30.77 -15.35
C VAL A 407 12.24 32.12 -16.05
N CYS A 408 12.01 33.25 -15.37
CA CYS A 408 12.26 34.59 -15.92
C CYS A 408 13.73 34.83 -16.30
N ILE A 409 14.66 34.42 -15.44
CA ILE A 409 16.11 34.51 -15.71
C ILE A 409 16.48 33.63 -16.91
N TYR A 410 15.93 32.42 -16.97
CA TYR A 410 16.21 31.51 -18.08
C TYR A 410 15.69 32.05 -19.42
N VAL A 411 14.44 32.53 -19.46
CA VAL A 411 13.83 33.09 -20.67
C VAL A 411 14.57 34.35 -21.15
N SER A 412 15.00 35.22 -20.24
CA SER A 412 15.72 36.45 -20.62
C SER A 412 17.08 36.15 -21.26
N LYS A 413 17.85 35.20 -20.71
CA LYS A 413 19.18 34.86 -21.23
C LYS A 413 19.16 34.01 -22.50
N PHE A 414 18.24 33.06 -22.59
CA PHE A 414 18.19 32.11 -23.72
C PHE A 414 17.20 32.54 -24.81
N ARG A 415 16.70 33.79 -24.77
CA ARG A 415 15.69 34.31 -25.70
C ARG A 415 16.01 34.10 -27.18
N ALA A 416 17.26 34.33 -27.57
CA ALA A 416 17.70 34.20 -28.96
C ALA A 416 18.02 32.75 -29.38
N LYS A 417 18.11 31.81 -28.43
CA LYS A 417 18.52 30.41 -28.67
C LYS A 417 17.37 29.42 -28.60
N LEU A 418 16.21 29.83 -28.10
CA LEU A 418 15.03 28.98 -27.96
C LEU A 418 14.22 28.96 -29.26
N SER A 419 13.66 27.80 -29.61
CA SER A 419 12.72 27.69 -30.72
C SER A 419 11.48 28.56 -30.48
N PRO A 420 10.80 29.03 -31.54
CA PRO A 420 9.57 29.82 -31.40
C PRO A 420 8.50 29.13 -30.53
N THR A 421 8.35 27.81 -30.69
CA THR A 421 7.40 26.98 -29.92
C THR A 421 7.76 26.92 -28.43
N ASN A 422 9.02 26.62 -28.10
CA ASN A 422 9.46 26.54 -26.69
C ASN A 422 9.37 27.92 -26.00
N MET A 423 9.70 28.98 -26.75
CA MET A 423 9.56 30.36 -26.30
C MET A 423 8.10 30.70 -26.00
N LEU A 424 7.15 30.25 -26.84
CA LEU A 424 5.73 30.46 -26.61
C LEU A 424 5.26 29.79 -25.31
N HIS A 425 5.57 28.51 -25.10
CA HIS A 425 5.20 27.79 -23.89
C HIS A 425 5.82 28.41 -22.63
N LEU A 426 7.10 28.77 -22.67
CA LEU A 426 7.77 29.43 -21.54
C LEU A 426 7.20 30.83 -21.25
N LYS A 427 6.86 31.62 -22.27
CA LYS A 427 6.18 32.90 -22.07
C LYS A 427 4.80 32.73 -21.43
N ARG A 428 4.02 31.75 -21.90
CA ARG A 428 2.71 31.43 -21.30
C ARG A 428 2.85 30.98 -19.85
N LEU A 429 3.87 30.17 -19.54
CA LEU A 429 4.19 29.77 -18.17
C LEU A 429 4.55 30.98 -17.29
N VAL A 430 5.41 31.89 -17.77
CA VAL A 430 5.75 33.13 -17.06
C VAL A 430 4.49 33.96 -16.78
N MET A 431 3.61 34.12 -17.78
CA MET A 431 2.35 34.86 -17.61
C MET A 431 1.44 34.23 -16.55
N PHE A 432 1.33 32.90 -16.54
CA PHE A 432 0.55 32.17 -15.55
C PHE A 432 1.13 32.34 -14.13
N LEU A 433 2.44 32.13 -13.98
CA LEU A 433 3.12 32.24 -12.69
C LEU A 433 3.08 33.67 -12.12
N ASP A 434 3.23 34.69 -12.97
CA ASP A 434 3.09 36.10 -12.58
C ASP A 434 1.67 36.41 -12.07
N GLY A 435 0.64 35.94 -12.80
CA GLY A 435 -0.76 36.08 -12.38
C GLY A 435 -1.02 35.43 -11.03
N LEU A 436 -0.55 34.19 -10.85
CA LEU A 436 -0.73 33.43 -9.61
C LEU A 436 0.01 34.07 -8.43
N GLN A 437 1.22 34.59 -8.67
CA GLN A 437 2.02 35.28 -7.65
C GLN A 437 1.34 36.57 -7.18
N LYS A 438 0.83 37.38 -8.11
CA LYS A 438 0.09 38.62 -7.79
C LYS A 438 -1.16 38.33 -6.98
N TYR A 439 -1.95 37.34 -7.41
CA TYR A 439 -3.16 36.95 -6.70
C TYR A 439 -2.87 36.47 -5.27
N ALA A 440 -1.84 35.63 -5.09
CA ALA A 440 -1.44 35.15 -3.75
C ALA A 440 -1.00 36.29 -2.82
N LEU A 441 -0.33 37.32 -3.34
CA LEU A 441 0.05 38.53 -2.58
C LEU A 441 -1.18 39.36 -2.19
N GLU A 442 -2.07 39.65 -3.14
CA GLU A 442 -3.31 40.37 -2.86
C GLU A 442 -4.19 39.63 -1.84
N TRP A 443 -4.25 38.30 -1.95
CA TRP A 443 -4.96 37.44 -1.00
C TRP A 443 -4.36 37.55 0.40
N LYS A 444 -3.02 37.53 0.51
CA LYS A 444 -2.31 37.70 1.78
C LYS A 444 -2.64 39.03 2.44
N GLU A 445 -2.62 40.13 1.68
CA GLU A 445 -2.88 41.48 2.20
C GLU A 445 -4.31 41.65 2.70
N LYS A 446 -5.29 41.07 1.99
CA LYS A 446 -6.70 41.10 2.39
C LYS A 446 -6.97 40.30 3.66
N ASN A 447 -6.36 39.13 3.79
CA ASN A 447 -6.63 38.20 4.89
C ASN A 447 -5.69 38.35 6.09
N ALA A 448 -4.60 39.12 5.99
CA ALA A 448 -3.75 39.46 7.14
C ALA A 448 -4.49 40.27 8.24
N LYS A 449 -5.62 40.90 7.91
CA LYS A 449 -6.44 41.71 8.83
C LYS A 449 -7.73 41.03 9.30
N ALA A 450 -8.11 39.91 8.69
CA ALA A 450 -9.35 39.20 9.00
C ALA A 450 -9.05 37.93 9.83
N ASP A 451 -9.97 37.56 10.72
CA ASP A 451 -9.89 36.31 11.49
C ASP A 451 -10.21 35.06 10.62
N CYS A 452 -10.49 35.28 9.33
CA CYS A 452 -10.76 34.23 8.34
C CYS A 452 -9.44 33.72 7.76
N LYS A 453 -8.99 32.55 8.25
CA LYS A 453 -7.66 32.01 7.94
C LYS A 453 -7.57 31.25 6.60
N VAL A 454 -8.71 30.95 5.99
CA VAL A 454 -8.79 30.03 4.83
C VAL A 454 -9.88 30.45 3.84
N GLU A 455 -9.55 30.56 2.56
CA GLU A 455 -10.51 30.75 1.44
C GLU A 455 -10.54 29.49 0.58
N VAL A 456 -11.74 29.07 0.16
CA VAL A 456 -11.97 27.89 -0.68
C VAL A 456 -12.66 28.33 -1.98
N MET A 457 -12.22 27.79 -3.12
CA MET A 457 -12.78 28.10 -4.44
C MET A 457 -12.64 26.95 -5.45
N THR A 458 -13.31 27.06 -6.60
CA THR A 458 -13.14 26.12 -7.71
C THR A 458 -11.95 26.51 -8.60
N VAL A 459 -11.53 25.60 -9.47
CA VAL A 459 -10.48 25.87 -10.47
C VAL A 459 -10.91 26.98 -11.44
N ALA A 460 -12.15 26.92 -11.93
CA ALA A 460 -12.72 27.98 -12.77
C ALA A 460 -12.71 29.35 -12.08
N ASP A 461 -13.13 29.42 -10.81
CA ASP A 461 -13.12 30.68 -10.06
C ASP A 461 -11.70 31.28 -9.95
N LEU A 462 -10.68 30.43 -9.72
CA LEU A 462 -9.30 30.88 -9.71
C LEU A 462 -8.89 31.44 -11.07
N LEU A 463 -9.15 30.71 -12.17
CA LEU A 463 -8.78 31.13 -13.52
C LEU A 463 -9.44 32.45 -13.92
N ASP A 464 -10.69 32.67 -13.52
CA ASP A 464 -11.39 33.94 -13.73
C ASP A 464 -10.76 35.08 -12.92
N ARG A 465 -10.35 34.82 -11.67
CA ARG A 465 -9.68 35.80 -10.79
C ARG A 465 -8.25 36.14 -11.23
N LEU A 466 -7.54 35.21 -11.87
CA LEU A 466 -6.22 35.46 -12.47
C LEU A 466 -6.30 36.38 -13.71
N GLY A 467 -7.52 36.59 -14.24
CA GLY A 467 -7.81 37.54 -15.30
C GLY A 467 -7.77 36.95 -16.72
N ARG A 468 -8.42 37.65 -17.66
CA ARG A 468 -8.67 37.17 -19.04
C ARG A 468 -7.41 36.77 -19.82
N LYS A 469 -6.25 37.40 -19.52
CA LYS A 469 -4.97 37.06 -20.18
C LYS A 469 -4.42 35.71 -19.75
N VAL A 470 -4.69 35.29 -18.51
CA VAL A 470 -4.27 34.00 -17.97
C VAL A 470 -5.29 32.92 -18.31
N ALA A 471 -6.59 33.26 -18.33
CA ALA A 471 -7.65 32.32 -18.74
C ALA A 471 -7.50 31.81 -20.19
N GLY A 472 -6.90 32.59 -21.09
CA GLY A 472 -6.59 32.16 -22.47
C GLY A 472 -5.37 31.24 -22.62
N VAL A 473 -4.69 30.90 -21.51
CA VAL A 473 -3.52 30.02 -21.51
C VAL A 473 -3.96 28.56 -21.42
N ASN A 474 -3.61 27.75 -22.41
CA ASN A 474 -3.85 26.31 -22.36
C ASN A 474 -2.88 25.63 -21.38
N LEU A 475 -3.37 25.29 -20.18
CA LEU A 475 -2.58 24.64 -19.13
C LEU A 475 -2.13 23.23 -19.50
N LEU A 476 -2.93 22.47 -20.27
CA LEU A 476 -2.60 21.12 -20.72
C LEU A 476 -1.38 21.14 -21.67
N GLU A 477 -1.30 22.12 -22.56
CA GLU A 477 -0.13 22.28 -23.44
C GLU A 477 1.14 22.64 -22.67
N ILE A 478 1.03 23.46 -21.62
CA ILE A 478 2.18 23.81 -20.77
C ILE A 478 2.65 22.58 -20.00
N GLU A 479 1.72 21.83 -19.41
CA GLU A 479 2.01 20.63 -18.65
C GLU A 479 2.69 19.58 -19.53
N ALA A 480 2.14 19.29 -20.72
CA ALA A 480 2.75 18.36 -21.66
C ALA A 480 4.13 18.82 -22.13
N TYR A 481 4.33 20.13 -22.33
CA TYR A 481 5.63 20.71 -22.65
C TYR A 481 6.63 20.56 -21.50
N LEU A 482 6.24 20.84 -20.25
CA LEU A 482 7.11 20.70 -19.07
C LEU A 482 7.62 19.26 -18.93
N LYS A 483 6.72 18.28 -19.10
CA LYS A 483 7.05 16.85 -19.10
C LYS A 483 8.01 16.45 -20.22
N SER A 484 7.63 16.71 -21.47
CA SER A 484 8.40 16.29 -22.65
C SER A 484 9.75 16.99 -22.80
N SER A 485 9.83 18.28 -22.47
CA SER A 485 11.05 19.08 -22.69
C SER A 485 12.11 18.90 -21.60
N LYS A 486 11.71 18.37 -20.44
CA LYS A 486 12.51 18.27 -19.21
C LYS A 486 13.16 19.59 -18.83
N ILE A 487 12.50 20.71 -19.15
CA ILE A 487 13.05 22.06 -19.02
C ILE A 487 13.24 22.47 -17.56
N ALA A 488 12.44 21.91 -16.64
CA ALA A 488 12.56 22.15 -15.20
C ALA A 488 13.98 21.89 -14.67
N ARG A 489 14.59 20.77 -15.08
CA ARG A 489 15.97 20.43 -14.69
C ARG A 489 17.00 21.39 -15.30
N LYS A 490 16.82 21.76 -16.57
CA LYS A 490 17.71 22.71 -17.27
C LYS A 490 17.68 24.10 -16.62
N ILE A 491 16.49 24.54 -16.20
CA ILE A 491 16.28 25.82 -15.52
C ILE A 491 16.96 25.79 -14.15
N SER A 492 16.65 24.78 -13.32
CA SER A 492 17.24 24.66 -11.98
C SER A 492 18.77 24.56 -12.03
N GLY A 493 19.30 23.67 -12.85
CA GLY A 493 20.76 23.48 -12.98
C GLY A 493 21.48 24.70 -13.55
N TYR A 494 20.80 25.54 -14.32
CA TYR A 494 21.35 26.83 -14.76
C TYR A 494 21.31 27.88 -13.64
N SER A 495 20.19 27.98 -12.91
CA SER A 495 20.06 28.89 -11.77
C SER A 495 21.08 28.59 -10.67
N ASP A 496 21.33 27.31 -10.37
CA ASP A 496 22.34 26.91 -9.40
C ASP A 496 23.76 27.31 -9.84
N LYS A 497 24.09 27.17 -11.14
CA LYS A 497 25.38 27.60 -11.68
C LYS A 497 25.56 29.12 -11.63
N GLU A 498 24.50 29.90 -11.81
CA GLU A 498 24.60 31.35 -11.68
C GLU A 498 24.70 31.79 -10.21
N ALA A 499 24.02 31.09 -9.29
CA ALA A 499 24.17 31.32 -7.86
C ALA A 499 25.60 31.01 -7.39
N GLU A 500 26.21 29.93 -7.87
CA GLU A 500 27.61 29.54 -7.59
C GLU A 500 28.62 30.59 -8.11
N LYS A 501 28.33 31.24 -9.24
CA LYS A 501 29.15 32.36 -9.75
C LYS A 501 29.04 33.62 -8.89
N GLN A 502 27.88 33.84 -8.27
CA GLN A 502 27.64 35.03 -7.45
C GLN A 502 28.19 34.86 -6.02
N ASP A 503 28.14 33.65 -5.46
CA ASP A 503 28.76 33.31 -4.19
C ASP A 503 29.41 31.92 -4.24
N PRO A 504 30.76 31.83 -4.30
CA PRO A 504 31.49 30.57 -4.33
C PRO A 504 31.33 29.71 -3.05
N LYS A 505 30.86 30.29 -1.94
CA LYS A 505 30.62 29.57 -0.68
C LYS A 505 29.24 28.89 -0.66
N LEU A 506 28.32 29.31 -1.52
CA LEU A 506 27.01 28.68 -1.71
C LEU A 506 27.21 27.38 -2.48
N ARG A 507 27.29 26.26 -1.75
CA ARG A 507 27.31 24.93 -2.39
C ARG A 507 26.04 24.76 -3.23
N PRO A 508 26.14 24.41 -4.52
CA PRO A 508 24.97 24.13 -5.33
C PRO A 508 24.15 23.01 -4.66
N ARG A 509 22.82 23.14 -4.69
CA ARG A 509 21.90 22.08 -4.23
C ARG A 509 21.89 20.93 -5.25
N ARG A 510 23.05 20.32 -5.52
CA ARG A 510 23.15 19.14 -6.39
C ARG A 510 22.32 18.01 -5.77
N GLY A 511 21.38 17.45 -6.53
CA GLY A 511 20.49 16.41 -6.03
C GLY A 511 19.24 16.94 -5.30
N ALA A 512 18.82 18.19 -5.53
CA ALA A 512 17.57 18.70 -4.96
C ALA A 512 16.53 18.86 -6.06
N VAL A 513 15.31 18.42 -5.77
CA VAL A 513 14.18 18.53 -6.67
C VAL A 513 14.02 20.00 -7.13
N PRO A 514 14.01 20.24 -8.46
CA PRO A 514 13.66 21.52 -9.02
C PRO A 514 12.33 22.06 -8.46
N PRO A 515 12.28 23.29 -7.93
CA PRO A 515 11.04 23.94 -7.46
C PRO A 515 9.92 23.96 -8.50
N LEU A 516 10.27 23.88 -9.78
CA LEU A 516 9.32 23.86 -10.89
C LEU A 516 8.51 22.55 -10.97
N HIS A 517 8.97 21.42 -10.40
CA HIS A 517 8.16 20.19 -10.36
C HIS A 517 6.93 20.35 -9.44
N ALA A 518 7.06 21.09 -8.32
CA ALA A 518 5.90 21.41 -7.49
C ALA A 518 4.86 22.26 -8.25
N VAL A 519 5.33 23.14 -9.14
CA VAL A 519 4.47 23.91 -10.05
C VAL A 519 3.84 23.01 -11.10
N GLU A 520 4.60 22.09 -11.69
CA GLU A 520 4.11 21.12 -12.67
C GLU A 520 3.01 20.22 -12.07
N ALA A 521 3.23 19.68 -10.87
CA ALA A 521 2.23 18.88 -10.15
C ALA A 521 0.96 19.69 -9.85
N PHE A 522 1.12 20.97 -9.47
CA PHE A 522 -0.01 21.87 -9.24
C PHE A 522 -0.75 22.20 -10.54
N LEU A 523 -0.04 22.43 -11.65
CA LEU A 523 -0.64 22.65 -12.97
C LEU A 523 -1.45 21.44 -13.43
N LEU A 524 -0.91 20.22 -13.27
CA LEU A 524 -1.63 18.98 -13.56
C LEU A 524 -2.88 18.84 -12.70
N ALA A 525 -2.82 19.22 -11.42
CA ALA A 525 -4.00 19.21 -10.56
C ALA A 525 -5.08 20.21 -11.02
N LEU A 526 -4.69 21.35 -11.58
CA LEU A 526 -5.60 22.35 -12.15
C LEU A 526 -6.23 21.93 -13.49
N THR A 527 -5.78 20.85 -14.14
CA THR A 527 -6.43 20.36 -15.37
C THR A 527 -7.58 19.39 -15.10
N GLY A 528 -7.79 19.00 -13.84
CA GLY A 528 -8.94 18.21 -13.42
C GLY A 528 -10.27 18.96 -13.60
N THR A 529 -11.39 18.24 -13.55
CA THR A 529 -12.71 18.89 -13.69
C THR A 529 -13.04 19.75 -12.47
N ASN A 530 -13.87 20.79 -12.66
CA ASN A 530 -14.28 21.68 -11.58
C ASN A 530 -15.04 20.96 -10.45
N ASP A 531 -15.73 19.86 -10.78
CA ASP A 531 -16.48 19.06 -9.82
C ASP A 531 -15.56 18.16 -9.00
N ASP A 532 -14.41 17.75 -9.55
CA ASP A 532 -13.53 16.76 -8.94
C ASP A 532 -12.67 17.28 -7.80
N GLY A 533 -12.43 18.60 -7.71
CA GLY A 533 -11.52 19.15 -6.70
C GLY A 533 -11.80 20.60 -6.27
N ARG A 534 -11.11 21.03 -5.21
CA ARG A 534 -11.20 22.38 -4.63
C ARG A 534 -9.83 22.96 -4.38
N LEU A 535 -9.72 24.27 -4.55
CA LEU A 535 -8.53 25.03 -4.23
C LEU A 535 -8.72 25.75 -2.90
N THR A 536 -7.70 25.67 -2.06
CA THR A 536 -7.68 26.30 -0.75
C THR A 536 -6.45 27.21 -0.65
N PHE A 537 -6.67 28.43 -0.19
CA PHE A 537 -5.60 29.36 0.19
C PHE A 537 -5.59 29.49 1.71
N SER A 538 -4.43 29.26 2.33
CA SER A 538 -4.29 29.34 3.78
C SER A 538 -2.96 29.98 4.18
N LEU A 539 -2.94 30.66 5.33
CA LEU A 539 -1.70 31.13 5.94
C LEU A 539 -1.07 30.02 6.79
N VAL A 540 0.12 29.60 6.40
CA VAL A 540 0.89 28.57 7.10
C VAL A 540 2.07 29.22 7.82
N ARG A 541 2.18 28.97 9.13
CA ARG A 541 3.32 29.38 9.95
C ARG A 541 4.48 28.44 9.69
N THR A 542 5.44 28.88 8.87
CA THR A 542 6.65 28.10 8.56
C THR A 542 7.71 28.25 9.65
N HIS A 543 7.84 29.45 10.22
CA HIS A 543 8.73 29.77 11.34
C HIS A 543 8.03 30.76 12.31
N PRO A 544 8.48 30.87 13.57
CA PRO A 544 7.96 31.88 14.49
C PRO A 544 8.08 33.28 13.86
N GLY A 545 6.94 33.90 13.52
CA GLY A 545 6.89 35.26 12.99
C GLY A 545 6.88 35.44 11.47
N LYS A 546 6.88 34.36 10.66
CA LYS A 546 6.74 34.46 9.19
C LYS A 546 5.59 33.60 8.68
N ASP A 547 4.50 34.24 8.33
CA ASP A 547 3.36 33.60 7.66
C ASP A 547 3.65 33.52 6.15
N ASP A 548 3.62 32.31 5.60
CA ASP A 548 3.67 32.06 4.16
C ASP A 548 2.28 31.70 3.64
N VAL A 549 1.98 32.03 2.38
CA VAL A 549 0.71 31.61 1.75
C VAL A 549 0.93 30.22 1.17
N GLU A 550 0.07 29.28 1.54
CA GLU A 550 0.01 27.96 0.92
C GLU A 550 -1.23 27.86 0.03
N MET A 551 -1.01 27.45 -1.22
CA MET A 551 -2.07 27.09 -2.14
C MET A 551 -2.14 25.58 -2.21
N LYS A 552 -3.32 25.02 -1.97
CA LYS A 552 -3.54 23.59 -1.95
C LYS A 552 -4.69 23.22 -2.88
N TYR A 553 -4.43 22.33 -3.83
CA TYR A 553 -5.48 21.63 -4.57
C TYR A 553 -5.81 20.34 -3.84
N GLN A 554 -7.08 20.16 -3.50
CA GLN A 554 -7.60 18.96 -2.88
C GLN A 554 -8.55 18.26 -3.84
N LEU A 555 -8.25 17.00 -4.16
CA LEU A 555 -9.17 16.12 -4.87
C LEU A 555 -10.32 15.71 -3.93
N LEU A 556 -11.55 15.72 -4.46
CA LEU A 556 -12.77 15.27 -3.80
C LEU A 556 -13.31 13.97 -4.42
N ASN A 557 -13.14 13.80 -5.74
CA ASN A 557 -13.62 12.64 -6.48
C ASN A 557 -12.47 11.66 -6.82
N PRO A 558 -12.34 10.52 -6.12
CA PRO A 558 -11.30 9.54 -6.40
C PRO A 558 -11.63 8.60 -7.57
N ALA A 559 -12.89 8.52 -8.03
CA ALA A 559 -13.34 7.52 -8.99
C ALA A 559 -12.60 7.58 -10.34
N PRO A 560 -12.37 8.75 -10.99
CA PRO A 560 -11.74 8.81 -12.31
C PRO A 560 -10.32 8.24 -12.31
N HIS A 561 -9.56 8.47 -11.23
CA HIS A 561 -8.20 7.97 -11.09
C HIS A 561 -8.15 6.45 -10.91
N PHE A 562 -9.18 5.86 -10.30
CA PHE A 562 -9.24 4.42 -10.09
C PHE A 562 -9.88 3.67 -11.25
N LEU A 563 -10.78 4.31 -12.00
CA LEU A 563 -11.48 3.71 -13.12
C LEU A 563 -10.54 3.15 -14.19
N GLU A 564 -9.42 3.83 -14.48
CA GLU A 564 -8.42 3.36 -15.45
C GLU A 564 -7.84 1.98 -15.06
N VAL A 565 -7.63 1.73 -13.76
CA VAL A 565 -7.14 0.44 -13.25
C VAL A 565 -8.23 -0.63 -13.44
N VAL A 566 -9.49 -0.25 -13.18
CA VAL A 566 -10.63 -1.16 -13.24
C VAL A 566 -11.01 -1.56 -14.66
N GLU A 567 -10.91 -0.63 -15.61
CA GLU A 567 -11.22 -0.88 -17.02
C GLU A 567 -10.14 -1.70 -17.73
N SER A 568 -8.87 -1.48 -17.37
CA SER A 568 -7.73 -2.21 -17.94
C SER A 568 -7.63 -3.64 -17.40
N ALA A 569 -7.82 -3.82 -16.08
CA ALA A 569 -7.67 -5.10 -15.42
C ALA A 569 -8.76 -6.11 -15.81
N ARG A 570 -8.42 -7.41 -15.82
CA ARG A 570 -9.40 -8.49 -15.92
C ARG A 570 -10.36 -8.47 -14.74
N SER A 571 -9.81 -8.41 -13.53
CA SER A 571 -10.57 -8.43 -12.28
C SER A 571 -9.81 -7.66 -11.22
N VAL A 572 -10.55 -6.89 -10.42
CA VAL A 572 -10.02 -6.10 -9.31
C VAL A 572 -10.63 -6.60 -8.01
N ILE A 573 -9.78 -7.06 -7.10
CA ILE A 573 -10.15 -7.57 -5.78
C ILE A 573 -9.77 -6.52 -4.74
N LEU A 574 -10.76 -5.89 -4.09
CA LEU A 574 -10.56 -4.99 -2.96
C LEU A 574 -10.77 -5.75 -1.66
N ALA A 575 -9.70 -6.10 -0.96
CA ALA A 575 -9.78 -6.86 0.28
C ALA A 575 -9.40 -6.00 1.49
N GLY A 576 -10.16 -6.09 2.58
CA GLY A 576 -9.85 -5.36 3.81
C GLY A 576 -10.55 -5.93 5.05
N GLY A 577 -9.97 -5.70 6.23
CA GLY A 577 -10.55 -6.15 7.49
C GLY A 577 -11.78 -5.37 7.97
N THR A 578 -11.94 -4.15 7.49
CA THR A 578 -12.96 -3.18 7.96
C THR A 578 -13.55 -2.42 6.77
N MET A 579 -14.06 -3.15 5.78
CA MET A 579 -14.64 -2.57 4.56
C MET A 579 -16.11 -2.14 4.74
N SER A 580 -16.75 -2.48 5.86
CA SER A 580 -18.15 -2.13 6.13
C SER A 580 -18.29 -0.64 6.54
N PRO A 581 -19.26 0.11 5.99
CA PRO A 581 -20.25 -0.34 5.01
C PRO A 581 -19.70 -0.36 3.56
N ILE A 582 -19.86 -1.50 2.88
CA ILE A 582 -19.36 -1.70 1.50
C ILE A 582 -20.02 -0.74 0.50
N SER A 583 -21.25 -0.31 0.77
CA SER A 583 -21.98 0.67 -0.04
C SER A 583 -21.23 1.99 -0.19
N ASP A 584 -20.48 2.42 0.83
CA ASP A 584 -19.69 3.66 0.76
C ASP A 584 -18.57 3.59 -0.26
N VAL A 585 -17.92 2.42 -0.35
CA VAL A 585 -16.83 2.17 -1.31
C VAL A 585 -17.41 2.17 -2.72
N ILE A 586 -18.55 1.52 -2.92
CA ILE A 586 -19.27 1.48 -4.20
C ILE A 586 -19.66 2.89 -4.65
N ASN A 587 -20.30 3.67 -3.76
CA ASN A 587 -20.80 5.01 -4.07
C ASN A 587 -19.68 6.04 -4.28
N GLN A 588 -18.45 5.79 -3.80
CA GLN A 588 -17.32 6.71 -3.98
C GLN A 588 -16.41 6.33 -5.16
N LEU A 589 -16.24 5.04 -5.46
CA LEU A 589 -15.28 4.58 -6.49
C LEU A 589 -15.94 4.06 -7.77
N PHE A 590 -17.15 3.52 -7.69
CA PHE A 590 -17.72 2.68 -8.76
C PHE A 590 -19.07 3.19 -9.29
N THR A 591 -19.34 4.49 -9.15
CA THR A 591 -20.60 5.12 -9.58
C THR A 591 -20.89 4.96 -11.07
N GLN A 592 -19.84 4.79 -11.88
CA GLN A 592 -19.93 4.66 -13.34
C GLN A 592 -20.01 3.19 -13.81
N LEU A 593 -19.81 2.23 -12.91
CA LEU A 593 -19.80 0.80 -13.27
C LEU A 593 -21.19 0.18 -13.12
N PRO A 594 -21.60 -0.70 -14.05
CA PRO A 594 -22.82 -1.48 -13.92
C PRO A 594 -22.79 -2.36 -12.66
N ALA A 595 -23.92 -2.45 -11.95
CA ALA A 595 -24.05 -3.23 -10.72
C ALA A 595 -23.68 -4.72 -10.93
N GLU A 596 -23.91 -5.28 -12.13
CA GLU A 596 -23.59 -6.67 -12.48
C GLU A 596 -22.08 -6.97 -12.46
N LYS A 597 -21.24 -5.95 -12.68
CA LYS A 597 -19.78 -6.07 -12.62
C LYS A 597 -19.25 -6.02 -11.19
N ILE A 598 -20.07 -5.66 -10.21
CA ILE A 598 -19.65 -5.46 -8.83
C ILE A 598 -20.22 -6.60 -7.98
N THR A 599 -19.34 -7.26 -7.24
CA THR A 599 -19.72 -8.28 -6.26
C THR A 599 -19.13 -7.92 -4.91
N SER A 600 -19.74 -8.45 -3.85
CA SER A 600 -19.22 -8.26 -2.50
C SER A 600 -19.33 -9.54 -1.69
N PHE A 601 -18.37 -9.74 -0.80
CA PHE A 601 -18.33 -10.88 0.11
C PHE A 601 -17.91 -10.38 1.50
N SER A 602 -18.63 -10.78 2.54
CA SER A 602 -18.29 -10.43 3.91
C SER A 602 -18.14 -11.71 4.73
N CYS A 603 -16.94 -11.91 5.26
CA CYS A 603 -16.65 -13.01 6.16
C CYS A 603 -17.14 -12.64 7.56
N GLY A 604 -17.91 -13.54 8.18
CA GLY A 604 -18.03 -13.60 9.63
C GLY A 604 -16.68 -13.82 10.32
N HIS A 605 -16.66 -13.68 11.65
CA HIS A 605 -15.47 -13.93 12.43
C HIS A 605 -15.40 -15.40 12.89
N ILE A 606 -14.18 -15.93 13.01
CA ILE A 606 -13.89 -17.31 13.42
C ILE A 606 -13.88 -17.47 14.96
N ILE A 607 -13.92 -16.38 15.72
CA ILE A 607 -13.81 -16.45 17.18
C ILE A 607 -15.15 -16.90 17.78
N PRO A 608 -15.17 -17.81 18.76
CA PRO A 608 -16.37 -18.13 19.51
C PRO A 608 -16.93 -16.90 20.25
N GLU A 609 -18.25 -16.74 20.32
CA GLU A 609 -18.88 -15.62 21.05
C GLU A 609 -18.44 -15.54 22.53
N SER A 610 -18.09 -16.68 23.13
CA SER A 610 -17.57 -16.76 24.50
C SER A 610 -16.19 -16.13 24.70
N ASN A 611 -15.43 -15.88 23.63
CA ASN A 611 -14.06 -15.36 23.68
C ASN A 611 -14.01 -13.83 23.52
N LEU A 612 -15.12 -13.20 23.18
CA LEU A 612 -15.21 -11.75 23.05
C LEU A 612 -16.31 -11.20 23.96
N ARG A 613 -15.97 -10.25 24.82
CA ARG A 613 -16.97 -9.50 25.58
C ARG A 613 -16.93 -8.03 25.20
N THR A 614 -17.97 -7.55 24.53
CA THR A 614 -18.09 -6.13 24.15
C THR A 614 -19.04 -5.40 25.10
N ILE A 615 -18.55 -4.34 25.74
CA ILE A 615 -19.30 -3.57 26.74
C ILE A 615 -19.27 -2.08 26.36
N VAL A 616 -20.45 -1.45 26.30
CA VAL A 616 -20.59 0.00 26.18
C VAL A 616 -20.83 0.60 27.56
N VAL A 617 -19.96 1.51 27.97
CA VAL A 617 -20.04 2.20 29.26
C VAL A 617 -20.67 3.57 29.06
N GLY A 618 -21.96 3.69 29.40
CA GLY A 618 -22.70 4.95 29.32
C GLY A 618 -22.60 5.82 30.57
N LYS A 619 -22.36 5.21 31.74
CA LYS A 619 -22.30 5.94 33.03
C LYS A 619 -21.06 5.57 33.84
N GLY A 620 -20.46 6.57 34.46
CA GLY A 620 -19.25 6.43 35.27
C GLY A 620 -19.55 6.01 36.72
N PRO A 621 -18.51 5.80 37.55
CA PRO A 621 -18.64 5.38 38.94
C PRO A 621 -19.45 6.36 39.80
N ARG A 622 -19.48 7.64 39.44
CA ARG A 622 -20.26 8.67 40.14
C ARG A 622 -21.68 8.81 39.62
N GLY A 623 -22.07 7.98 38.64
CA GLY A 623 -23.38 8.04 37.98
C GLY A 623 -23.50 9.08 36.86
N GLY A 624 -22.44 9.86 36.60
CA GLY A 624 -22.40 10.82 35.51
C GLY A 624 -22.37 10.15 34.13
N GLU A 625 -22.90 10.84 33.11
CA GLU A 625 -22.84 10.38 31.73
C GLU A 625 -21.40 10.43 31.18
N VAL A 626 -20.96 9.32 30.59
CA VAL A 626 -19.64 9.20 29.98
C VAL A 626 -19.74 9.65 28.52
N GLU A 627 -19.31 10.89 28.27
CA GLU A 627 -19.32 11.48 26.93
C GLU A 627 -18.09 12.38 26.70
N TYR A 628 -17.28 12.02 25.70
CA TYR A 628 -16.01 12.72 25.41
C TYR A 628 -16.10 13.59 24.14
N LYS A 629 -17.08 14.50 24.10
CA LYS A 629 -17.15 15.55 23.06
C LYS A 629 -15.98 16.53 23.20
N ALA A 630 -15.54 17.14 22.10
CA ALA A 630 -14.40 18.07 22.09
C ALA A 630 -14.48 19.17 23.17
N GLY A 631 -15.68 19.74 23.42
CA GLY A 631 -15.89 20.75 24.47
C GLY A 631 -15.76 20.24 25.91
N LYS A 632 -15.88 18.92 26.15
CA LYS A 632 -15.76 18.28 27.47
C LYS A 632 -14.38 17.65 27.71
N GLN A 633 -13.54 17.51 26.67
CA GLN A 633 -12.23 16.84 26.77
C GLN A 633 -11.20 17.62 27.59
N GLY A 634 -11.43 18.91 27.85
CA GLY A 634 -10.58 19.74 28.71
C GLY A 634 -11.05 19.84 30.17
N ASP A 635 -12.19 19.24 30.52
CA ASP A 635 -12.75 19.33 31.87
C ASP A 635 -12.00 18.39 32.84
N GLU A 636 -11.38 18.96 33.87
CA GLU A 636 -10.64 18.20 34.90
C GLU A 636 -11.52 17.16 35.62
N ALA A 637 -12.82 17.42 35.78
CA ALA A 637 -13.75 16.49 36.44
C ALA A 637 -13.99 15.24 35.57
N VAL A 638 -14.20 15.43 34.27
CA VAL A 638 -14.41 14.35 33.29
C VAL A 638 -13.14 13.50 33.15
N ILE A 639 -11.96 14.14 33.09
CA ILE A 639 -10.67 13.44 33.05
C ILE A 639 -10.40 12.68 34.36
N GLY A 640 -10.77 13.27 35.50
CA GLY A 640 -10.67 12.63 36.81
C GLY A 640 -11.54 11.37 36.90
N GLU A 641 -12.77 11.44 36.41
CA GLU A 641 -13.67 10.29 36.35
C GLU A 641 -13.15 9.20 35.39
N LEU A 642 -12.67 9.58 34.20
CA LEU A 642 -11.98 8.66 33.28
C LEU A 642 -10.81 7.96 33.97
N GLY A 643 -10.00 8.69 34.75
CA GLY A 643 -8.91 8.11 35.52
C GLY A 643 -9.36 7.04 36.51
N GLN A 644 -10.49 7.25 37.21
CA GLN A 644 -11.06 6.26 38.12
C GLN A 644 -11.60 5.03 37.37
N ILE A 645 -12.26 5.23 36.23
CA ILE A 645 -12.74 4.15 35.37
C ILE A 645 -11.58 3.24 34.96
N LEU A 646 -10.53 3.83 34.40
CA LEU A 646 -9.35 3.10 33.92
C LEU A 646 -8.60 2.41 35.06
N LEU A 647 -8.57 2.97 36.27
CA LEU A 647 -7.89 2.36 37.42
C LEU A 647 -8.62 1.08 37.88
N ASN A 648 -9.95 1.10 37.85
CA ASN A 648 -10.76 -0.08 38.14
C ASN A 648 -10.52 -1.18 37.08
N PHE A 649 -10.48 -0.81 35.80
CA PHE A 649 -10.17 -1.77 34.73
C PHE A 649 -8.75 -2.33 34.84
N ALA A 650 -7.75 -1.48 35.10
CA ALA A 650 -6.36 -1.91 35.30
C ALA A 650 -6.20 -2.90 36.46
N SER A 651 -7.09 -2.87 37.45
CA SER A 651 -7.09 -3.82 38.57
C SER A 651 -7.71 -5.18 38.22
N LEU A 652 -8.61 -5.23 37.23
CA LEU A 652 -9.34 -6.44 36.82
C LEU A 652 -8.67 -7.15 35.63
N VAL A 653 -8.23 -6.37 34.65
CA VAL A 653 -7.70 -6.89 33.38
C VAL A 653 -6.35 -7.55 33.61
N PRO A 654 -6.17 -8.83 33.27
CA PRO A 654 -4.88 -9.50 33.35
C PRO A 654 -3.93 -8.99 32.26
N ARG A 655 -2.61 -9.05 32.50
CA ARG A 655 -1.57 -8.85 31.47
C ARG A 655 -1.71 -7.50 30.73
N GLY A 656 -1.83 -7.48 29.40
CA GLY A 656 -1.90 -6.28 28.59
C GLY A 656 -3.29 -5.61 28.55
N MET A 657 -3.33 -4.31 28.83
CA MET A 657 -4.48 -3.43 28.57
C MET A 657 -4.05 -2.28 27.65
N ILE A 658 -4.83 -2.04 26.59
CA ILE A 658 -4.58 -0.96 25.63
C ILE A 658 -5.75 0.02 25.67
N VAL A 659 -5.44 1.31 25.77
CA VAL A 659 -6.42 2.39 25.85
C VAL A 659 -6.17 3.36 24.71
N PHE A 660 -7.11 3.42 23.78
CA PHE A 660 -7.06 4.29 22.62
C PHE A 660 -7.81 5.61 22.88
N PHE A 661 -7.13 6.71 22.63
CA PHE A 661 -7.64 8.07 22.70
C PHE A 661 -7.96 8.61 21.30
N PRO A 662 -8.93 9.53 21.16
CA PRO A 662 -9.33 10.08 19.87
C PRO A 662 -8.32 11.09 19.30
N SER A 663 -7.43 11.66 20.12
CA SER A 663 -6.38 12.59 19.66
C SER A 663 -5.21 12.68 20.65
N TYR A 664 -4.03 13.05 20.14
CA TYR A 664 -2.86 13.38 20.96
C TYR A 664 -3.12 14.54 21.93
N HIS A 665 -3.91 15.54 21.50
CA HIS A 665 -4.27 16.66 22.37
C HIS A 665 -5.03 16.18 23.61
N PHE A 666 -6.03 15.32 23.45
CA PHE A 666 -6.78 14.79 24.59
C PHE A 666 -5.91 13.88 25.47
N LEU A 667 -5.08 13.03 24.87
CA LEU A 667 -4.14 12.18 25.61
C LEU A 667 -3.17 13.00 26.47
N ASN A 668 -2.56 14.05 25.89
CA ASN A 668 -1.60 14.90 26.59
C ASN A 668 -2.26 15.71 27.72
N THR A 669 -3.48 16.22 27.50
CA THR A 669 -4.27 16.89 28.54
C THR A 669 -4.62 15.94 29.68
N ALA A 670 -5.06 14.72 29.36
CA ALA A 670 -5.36 13.69 30.36
C ALA A 670 -4.11 13.30 31.16
N LYS A 671 -2.97 13.10 30.49
CA LYS A 671 -1.67 12.79 31.10
C LYS A 671 -1.25 13.88 32.10
N ALA A 672 -1.33 15.16 31.70
CA ALA A 672 -0.98 16.28 32.57
C ALA A 672 -1.87 16.35 33.83
N ALA A 673 -3.19 16.17 33.65
CA ALA A 673 -4.14 16.16 34.77
C ALA A 673 -3.92 14.96 35.72
N TRP A 674 -3.59 13.78 35.18
CA TRP A 674 -3.30 12.58 35.99
C TRP A 674 -1.96 12.65 36.72
N GLN A 675 -0.96 13.35 36.15
CA GLN A 675 0.28 13.67 36.85
C GLN A 675 -0.01 14.60 38.04
N LYS A 676 -0.75 15.69 37.81
CA LYS A 676 -1.12 16.67 38.85
C LYS A 676 -1.95 16.05 39.99
N SER A 677 -2.88 15.16 39.68
CA SER A 677 -3.75 14.49 40.67
C SER A 677 -3.14 13.25 41.33
N GLY A 678 -1.94 12.81 40.91
CA GLY A 678 -1.30 11.58 41.38
C GLY A 678 -1.97 10.29 40.90
N ALA A 679 -2.92 10.36 39.96
CA ALA A 679 -3.56 9.19 39.37
C ALA A 679 -2.56 8.33 38.56
N LEU A 680 -1.57 8.95 37.91
CA LEU A 680 -0.56 8.24 37.14
C LEU A 680 0.25 7.27 38.00
N ALA A 681 0.65 7.68 39.20
CA ALA A 681 1.35 6.82 40.16
C ALA A 681 0.47 5.64 40.62
N ARG A 682 -0.86 5.83 40.69
CA ARG A 682 -1.81 4.74 40.99
C ARG A 682 -1.90 3.73 39.85
N PHE A 683 -1.83 4.19 38.59
CA PHE A 683 -1.72 3.28 37.44
C PHE A 683 -0.43 2.47 37.50
N GLU A 684 0.71 3.12 37.73
CA GLU A 684 2.02 2.47 37.87
C GLU A 684 2.08 1.45 39.01
N GLY A 685 1.33 1.70 40.09
CA GLY A 685 1.15 0.76 41.19
C GLY A 685 0.38 -0.51 40.81
N LYS A 686 -0.35 -0.52 39.70
CA LYS A 686 -1.11 -1.68 39.19
C LYS A 686 -0.44 -2.33 37.97
N LYS A 687 -0.01 -1.53 36.99
CA LYS A 687 0.58 -1.96 35.71
C LYS A 687 1.65 -0.96 35.28
N LYS A 688 2.69 -1.44 34.56
CA LYS A 688 3.68 -0.53 33.97
C LYS A 688 3.02 0.28 32.86
N VAL A 689 3.15 1.62 32.92
CA VAL A 689 2.46 2.54 32.01
C VAL A 689 3.37 2.93 30.84
N PHE A 690 2.82 2.91 29.64
CA PHE A 690 3.46 3.31 28.40
C PHE A 690 2.57 4.28 27.64
N PHE A 691 3.20 5.18 26.87
CA PHE A 691 2.51 6.14 26.01
C PHE A 691 3.06 6.02 24.60
N GLU A 692 2.19 6.18 23.62
CA GLU A 692 2.58 6.31 22.22
C GLU A 692 3.51 7.52 22.02
N PRO A 693 4.70 7.31 21.43
CA PRO A 693 5.58 8.43 21.08
C PRO A 693 5.06 9.15 19.82
N GLU A 694 5.25 10.47 19.78
CA GLU A 694 4.91 11.27 18.58
C GLU A 694 5.90 11.01 17.41
N GLN A 695 7.12 10.55 17.73
CA GLN A 695 8.17 10.25 16.75
C GLN A 695 8.18 8.76 16.38
N ALA A 696 8.28 8.45 15.08
CA ALA A 696 8.29 7.07 14.57
C ALA A 696 9.45 6.24 15.13
N THR A 697 10.63 6.83 15.25
CA THR A 697 11.87 6.13 15.66
C THR A 697 11.81 5.49 17.03
N GLN A 698 10.91 5.94 17.90
CA GLN A 698 10.76 5.44 19.27
C GLN A 698 9.66 4.38 19.41
N VAL A 699 8.86 4.16 18.35
CA VAL A 699 7.69 3.28 18.38
C VAL A 699 8.08 1.84 18.70
N ASP A 700 9.06 1.29 17.97
CA ASP A 700 9.50 -0.10 18.12
C ASP A 700 10.08 -0.37 19.52
N GLN A 701 10.85 0.57 20.05
CA GLN A 701 11.42 0.45 21.40
C GLN A 701 10.33 0.40 22.47
N VAL A 702 9.34 1.31 22.40
CA VAL A 702 8.23 1.36 23.36
C VAL A 702 7.41 0.06 23.33
N LEU A 703 7.23 -0.53 22.15
CA LEU A 703 6.53 -1.81 21.99
C LEU A 703 7.29 -2.98 22.54
N GLN A 704 8.59 -3.03 22.30
CA GLN A 704 9.45 -4.07 22.85
C GLN A 704 9.43 -4.01 24.38
N ASP A 705 9.50 -2.80 24.96
CA ASP A 705 9.42 -2.59 26.39
C ASP A 705 8.03 -2.93 26.96
N TYR A 706 6.96 -2.63 26.21
CA TYR A 706 5.59 -3.00 26.56
C TYR A 706 5.39 -4.52 26.58
N SER A 707 5.80 -5.19 25.50
CA SER A 707 5.75 -6.65 25.37
C SER A 707 6.53 -7.32 26.50
N SER A 708 7.74 -6.83 26.79
CA SER A 708 8.56 -7.30 27.90
C SER A 708 7.91 -7.10 29.26
N ALA A 709 7.13 -6.02 29.45
CA ALA A 709 6.39 -5.78 30.69
C ALA A 709 5.12 -6.63 30.84
N VAL A 710 4.51 -7.02 29.72
CA VAL A 710 3.35 -7.92 29.67
C VAL A 710 3.77 -9.37 29.96
N HIS A 711 4.86 -9.82 29.36
CA HIS A 711 5.42 -11.17 29.52
C HIS A 711 6.39 -11.29 30.70
N GLY A 712 6.80 -10.16 31.29
CA GLY A 712 7.78 -10.07 32.36
C GLY A 712 7.43 -10.95 33.56
N ASP A 713 8.41 -11.76 33.95
CA ASP A 713 8.33 -12.88 34.87
C ASP A 713 7.81 -12.56 36.28
N SER A 714 6.94 -13.45 36.75
CA SER A 714 6.57 -13.71 38.15
C SER A 714 7.74 -14.17 39.05
N ASN A 715 8.99 -14.08 38.57
CA ASN A 715 10.19 -14.65 39.18
C ASN A 715 11.17 -13.61 39.75
N THR A 716 10.79 -12.33 39.78
CA THR A 716 11.52 -11.34 40.59
C THR A 716 10.92 -11.30 42.00
N GLU A 717 11.76 -11.49 43.02
CA GLU A 717 11.45 -11.30 44.46
C GLU A 717 11.14 -9.84 44.81
N SER A 718 10.46 -9.12 43.91
CA SER A 718 9.94 -7.79 44.16
C SER A 718 8.59 -7.92 44.88
N PRO A 719 8.38 -7.27 46.04
CA PRO A 719 7.16 -7.41 46.86
C PRO A 719 5.89 -6.84 46.20
N VAL A 720 5.99 -6.30 44.99
CA VAL A 720 4.89 -5.75 44.22
C VAL A 720 4.65 -6.66 43.02
N LYS A 721 3.59 -7.49 43.08
CA LYS A 721 3.04 -8.22 41.92
C LYS A 721 2.57 -7.22 40.86
N ARG A 722 3.47 -6.70 40.03
CA ARG A 722 3.14 -5.83 38.89
C ARG A 722 2.60 -6.71 37.77
N GLY A 723 1.28 -6.82 37.68
CA GLY A 723 0.62 -7.71 36.74
C GLY A 723 0.40 -7.07 35.36
N GLY A 724 1.46 -6.97 34.55
CA GLY A 724 1.39 -6.61 33.13
C GLY A 724 1.53 -5.12 32.77
N GLY A 725 1.21 -4.78 31.53
CA GLY A 725 1.41 -3.46 30.93
C GLY A 725 0.11 -2.72 30.58
N LEU A 726 0.15 -1.40 30.70
CA LEU A 726 -0.90 -0.46 30.27
C LEU A 726 -0.34 0.45 29.17
N LEU A 727 -0.88 0.37 27.96
CA LEU A 727 -0.47 1.19 26.83
C LEU A 727 -1.55 2.22 26.49
N PHE A 728 -1.17 3.50 26.50
CA PHE A 728 -1.99 4.60 26.01
C PHE A 728 -1.59 4.95 24.57
N ALA A 729 -2.53 4.79 23.64
CA ALA A 729 -2.33 5.03 22.21
C ALA A 729 -3.41 5.97 21.65
N VAL A 730 -3.21 6.46 20.43
CA VAL A 730 -4.14 7.35 19.72
C VAL A 730 -4.73 6.63 18.50
N ILE A 731 -6.04 6.76 18.29
CA ILE A 731 -6.73 6.19 17.13
C ILE A 731 -6.27 6.90 15.86
N GLY A 732 -5.90 6.13 14.84
CA GLY A 732 -5.37 6.65 13.58
C GLY A 732 -3.91 7.11 13.64
N ALA A 733 -3.22 6.87 14.76
CA ALA A 733 -1.77 7.06 14.88
C ALA A 733 -1.00 5.77 14.58
N LYS A 734 0.34 5.83 14.64
CA LYS A 734 1.27 4.79 14.16
C LYS A 734 1.03 3.44 14.83
N LEU A 735 0.85 3.43 16.15
CA LEU A 735 0.60 2.21 16.91
C LEU A 735 -0.73 1.55 16.56
N SER A 736 -1.72 2.38 16.23
CA SER A 736 -3.08 1.95 15.88
C SER A 736 -3.25 1.56 14.40
N GLU A 737 -2.20 1.68 13.58
CA GLU A 737 -2.26 1.42 12.14
C GLU A 737 -1.36 0.25 11.69
N GLY A 738 -0.13 0.16 12.23
CA GLY A 738 0.88 -0.78 11.75
C GLY A 738 1.01 -2.10 12.53
N LEU A 739 0.42 -2.21 13.72
CA LEU A 739 0.86 -3.23 14.69
C LEU A 739 -0.19 -4.27 15.06
N ASN A 740 0.33 -5.39 15.56
CA ASN A 740 -0.44 -6.54 15.99
C ASN A 740 -0.29 -6.78 17.49
N PHE A 741 -1.41 -6.76 18.23
CA PHE A 741 -1.45 -7.08 19.65
C PHE A 741 -2.12 -8.44 19.83
N ALA A 742 -1.36 -9.50 19.57
CA ALA A 742 -1.83 -10.87 19.74
C ALA A 742 -1.83 -11.28 21.21
N ASP A 743 -2.78 -12.13 21.58
CA ASP A 743 -2.80 -12.82 22.86
C ASP A 743 -2.70 -11.87 24.07
N ASP A 744 -1.66 -12.07 24.88
CA ASP A 744 -1.47 -11.44 26.18
C ASP A 744 -1.16 -9.96 26.10
N LEU A 745 -0.74 -9.51 24.92
CA LEU A 745 -0.50 -8.11 24.62
C LEU A 745 -1.80 -7.29 24.67
N ALA A 746 -2.98 -7.89 24.49
CA ALA A 746 -4.25 -7.16 24.54
C ALA A 746 -5.42 -8.00 25.08
N ARG A 747 -5.49 -8.18 26.41
CA ARG A 747 -6.66 -8.81 27.06
C ARG A 747 -7.81 -7.85 27.30
N ALA A 748 -7.56 -6.54 27.21
CA ALA A 748 -8.60 -5.54 27.06
C ALA A 748 -8.18 -4.46 26.07
N VAL A 749 -9.11 -4.08 25.19
CA VAL A 749 -9.03 -2.86 24.40
C VAL A 749 -10.10 -1.90 24.88
N VAL A 750 -9.67 -0.70 25.26
CA VAL A 750 -10.55 0.38 25.71
C VAL A 750 -10.52 1.48 24.66
N ILE A 751 -11.68 1.84 24.11
CA ILE A 751 -11.83 2.97 23.19
C ILE A 751 -12.45 4.13 23.95
N VAL A 752 -11.69 5.21 24.14
CA VAL A 752 -12.15 6.43 24.81
C VAL A 752 -12.80 7.36 23.79
N GLY A 753 -14.11 7.62 23.96
CA GLY A 753 -14.81 8.54 23.09
C GLY A 753 -14.95 8.04 21.64
N LEU A 754 -15.30 8.97 20.75
CA LEU A 754 -15.43 8.76 19.31
C LEU A 754 -14.46 9.71 18.58
N PRO A 755 -13.57 9.20 17.71
CA PRO A 755 -12.56 10.00 16.99
C PRO A 755 -13.19 10.77 15.81
N PHE A 756 -14.15 11.63 16.11
CA PHE A 756 -14.76 12.47 15.10
C PHE A 756 -13.78 13.52 14.57
N ALA A 757 -13.64 13.59 13.25
CA ALA A 757 -12.82 14.59 12.59
C ALA A 757 -13.37 16.01 12.85
N ASN A 758 -12.49 17.02 12.79
CA ASN A 758 -12.87 18.41 13.03
C ASN A 758 -13.74 18.96 11.89
N LEU A 759 -15.01 19.27 12.19
CA LEU A 759 -15.95 19.91 11.24
C LEU A 759 -15.51 21.32 10.80
N GLY A 760 -14.61 21.96 11.56
CA GLY A 760 -13.99 23.22 11.16
C GLY A 760 -12.95 23.07 10.04
N SER A 761 -12.54 21.84 9.72
CA SER A 761 -11.60 21.61 8.61
C SER A 761 -12.27 21.94 7.26
N PRO A 762 -11.68 22.85 6.45
CA PRO A 762 -12.22 23.18 5.14
C PRO A 762 -12.30 21.95 4.23
N GLU A 763 -11.33 21.04 4.38
CA GLU A 763 -11.19 19.84 3.56
C GLU A 763 -12.35 18.87 3.76
N LEU A 764 -12.75 18.67 5.02
CA LEU A 764 -13.86 17.80 5.37
C LEU A 764 -15.19 18.43 4.97
N ARG A 765 -15.35 19.74 5.16
CA ARG A 765 -16.57 20.46 4.78
C ARG A 765 -16.85 20.37 3.29
N GLU A 766 -15.84 20.58 2.46
CA GLU A 766 -16.00 20.46 1.01
C GLU A 766 -16.24 19.01 0.58
N ARG A 767 -15.59 18.04 1.22
CA ARG A 767 -15.86 16.62 0.95
C ARG A 767 -17.29 16.22 1.31
N MET A 768 -17.79 16.66 2.46
CA MET A 768 -19.18 16.45 2.86
C MET A 768 -20.16 17.10 1.88
N LYS A 769 -19.87 18.33 1.45
CA LYS A 769 -20.67 19.04 0.44
C LYS A 769 -20.70 18.30 -0.90
N TYR A 770 -19.56 17.79 -1.35
CA TYR A 770 -19.45 17.02 -2.59
C TYR A 770 -20.27 15.73 -2.54
N VAL A 771 -20.12 14.92 -1.48
CA VAL A 771 -20.86 13.66 -1.33
C VAL A 771 -22.37 13.89 -1.27
N LYS A 772 -22.81 14.98 -0.63
CA LYS A 772 -24.21 15.40 -0.64
C LYS A 772 -24.71 15.74 -2.05
N GLN A 773 -23.95 16.51 -2.81
CA GLN A 773 -24.30 16.85 -4.20
C GLN A 773 -24.31 15.62 -5.11
N LEU A 774 -23.41 14.66 -4.88
CA LEU A 774 -23.35 13.42 -5.65
C LEU A 774 -24.60 12.56 -5.43
N GLU A 775 -25.06 12.46 -4.18
CA GLU A 775 -26.34 11.81 -3.84
C GLU A 775 -27.54 12.52 -4.49
N GLU A 776 -27.58 13.85 -4.44
CA GLU A 776 -28.64 14.64 -5.08
C GLU A 776 -28.68 14.39 -6.61
N LYS A 777 -27.51 14.31 -7.27
CA LYS A 777 -27.38 14.02 -8.70
C LYS A 777 -27.83 12.60 -9.07
N GLN A 778 -27.63 11.62 -8.18
CA GLN A 778 -28.07 10.24 -8.39
C GLN A 778 -29.60 10.06 -8.24
N GLY A 779 -30.30 11.06 -7.70
CA GLY A 779 -31.76 11.02 -7.54
C GLY A 779 -32.25 10.04 -6.46
N THR A 780 -31.34 9.54 -5.61
CA THR A 780 -31.63 8.57 -4.57
C THR A 780 -32.43 9.24 -3.45
N LYS A 781 -33.76 9.08 -3.47
CA LYS A 781 -34.61 9.55 -2.36
C LYS A 781 -34.44 8.63 -1.15
N ARG A 782 -33.74 9.11 -0.12
CA ARG A 782 -33.64 8.39 1.14
C ARG A 782 -35.01 8.33 1.85
N PRO A 783 -35.33 7.23 2.53
CA PRO A 783 -36.50 7.15 3.40
C PRO A 783 -36.47 8.24 4.50
N PRO A 784 -37.64 8.74 4.93
CA PRO A 784 -37.73 9.77 5.95
C PRO A 784 -37.10 9.30 7.28
N GLY A 785 -36.22 10.13 7.84
CA GLY A 785 -35.51 9.85 9.10
C GLY A 785 -34.10 9.26 8.94
N GLN A 786 -33.68 8.90 7.72
CA GLN A 786 -32.29 8.52 7.46
C GLN A 786 -31.40 9.77 7.37
N LYS A 787 -30.17 9.68 7.89
CA LYS A 787 -29.16 10.74 7.78
C LYS A 787 -28.82 10.99 6.31
N ASP A 788 -28.34 12.18 5.96
CA ASP A 788 -27.84 12.47 4.61
C ASP A 788 -26.48 11.77 4.37
N ALA A 789 -26.06 11.63 3.10
CA ALA A 789 -24.78 11.00 2.77
C ALA A 789 -23.57 11.69 3.42
N ALA A 790 -23.66 13.00 3.66
CA ALA A 790 -22.62 13.75 4.33
C ALA A 790 -22.44 13.35 5.80
N ALA A 791 -23.53 13.30 6.57
CA ALA A 791 -23.50 12.85 7.96
C ALA A 791 -23.14 11.36 8.08
N GLU A 792 -23.56 10.54 7.12
CA GLU A 792 -23.17 9.14 7.03
C GLU A 792 -21.66 8.97 6.81
N LEU A 793 -21.08 9.68 5.82
CA LEU A 793 -19.64 9.71 5.59
C LEU A 793 -18.88 10.13 6.85
N TYR A 794 -19.33 11.19 7.52
CA TYR A 794 -18.68 11.71 8.72
C TYR A 794 -18.61 10.67 9.85
N GLU A 795 -19.69 9.92 10.04
CA GLU A 795 -19.73 8.82 11.00
C GLU A 795 -18.93 7.60 10.55
N ASN A 796 -18.92 7.29 9.25
CA ASN A 796 -18.19 6.14 8.72
C ASN A 796 -16.68 6.36 8.83
N LEU A 797 -16.18 7.58 8.60
CA LEU A 797 -14.79 7.95 8.88
C LEU A 797 -14.40 7.69 10.34
N CYS A 798 -15.27 8.07 11.27
CA CYS A 798 -15.07 7.85 12.71
C CYS A 798 -15.05 6.35 13.04
N MET A 799 -16.05 5.60 12.57
CA MET A 799 -16.20 4.18 12.89
C MET A 799 -15.17 3.30 12.19
N ASN A 800 -14.70 3.65 11.00
CA ASN A 800 -13.62 2.93 10.33
C ASN A 800 -12.33 2.97 11.17
N ALA A 801 -11.97 4.13 11.71
CA ALA A 801 -10.80 4.29 12.57
C ALA A 801 -10.93 3.49 13.89
N VAL A 802 -12.14 3.46 14.46
CA VAL A 802 -12.46 2.65 15.66
C VAL A 802 -12.35 1.15 15.34
N ASN A 803 -12.99 0.69 14.27
CA ASN A 803 -13.02 -0.71 13.85
C ASN A 803 -11.60 -1.24 13.55
N GLN A 804 -10.75 -0.43 12.91
CA GLN A 804 -9.35 -0.77 12.67
C GLN A 804 -8.58 -0.96 13.98
N SER A 805 -8.80 -0.08 14.96
CA SER A 805 -8.15 -0.18 16.27
C SER A 805 -8.58 -1.43 17.03
N ILE A 806 -9.87 -1.76 16.96
CA ILE A 806 -10.47 -2.93 17.62
C ILE A 806 -9.98 -4.24 17.00
N GLY A 807 -9.94 -4.31 15.67
CA GLY A 807 -9.55 -5.52 14.92
C GLY A 807 -8.11 -5.99 15.19
N ARG A 808 -7.32 -5.24 15.97
CA ARG A 808 -5.93 -5.60 16.28
C ARG A 808 -5.77 -6.59 17.42
N ALA A 809 -6.76 -6.68 18.30
CA ALA A 809 -6.66 -7.44 19.54
C ALA A 809 -7.04 -8.91 19.43
N ILE A 810 -7.54 -9.36 18.27
CA ILE A 810 -7.92 -10.75 18.10
C ILE A 810 -7.39 -11.29 16.78
N ARG A 811 -6.67 -12.42 16.86
CA ARG A 811 -5.86 -12.91 15.72
C ARG A 811 -6.07 -14.35 15.33
N HIS A 812 -6.59 -15.20 16.20
CA HIS A 812 -6.89 -16.57 15.86
C HIS A 812 -8.12 -17.06 16.65
N GLN A 813 -8.64 -18.22 16.27
CA GLN A 813 -9.83 -18.80 16.87
C GLN A 813 -9.74 -18.95 18.39
N GLY A 814 -8.56 -19.32 18.91
CA GLY A 814 -8.31 -19.48 20.35
C GLY A 814 -8.10 -18.18 21.14
N ASP A 815 -8.01 -17.04 20.48
CA ASP A 815 -7.71 -15.77 21.15
C ASP A 815 -8.97 -15.19 21.79
N TRP A 816 -8.80 -14.32 22.80
CA TRP A 816 -9.89 -13.76 23.59
C TRP A 816 -9.53 -12.41 24.20
N ALA A 817 -10.50 -11.49 24.18
CA ALA A 817 -10.31 -10.13 24.70
C ALA A 817 -11.65 -9.52 25.15
N ALA A 818 -11.58 -8.56 26.07
CA ALA A 818 -12.71 -7.67 26.34
C ALA A 818 -12.56 -6.38 25.53
N LEU A 819 -13.63 -5.95 24.88
CA LEU A 819 -13.72 -4.69 24.18
C LEU A 819 -14.61 -3.74 24.98
N ILE A 820 -14.04 -2.61 25.41
CA ILE A 820 -14.72 -1.64 26.27
C ILE A 820 -14.84 -0.32 25.50
N LEU A 821 -16.07 0.07 25.18
CA LEU A 821 -16.38 1.31 24.47
C LEU A 821 -16.84 2.37 25.48
N LEU A 822 -15.96 3.33 25.79
CA LEU A 822 -16.20 4.40 26.75
C LEU A 822 -16.80 5.63 26.07
N ASP A 823 -18.08 5.56 25.71
CA ASP A 823 -18.92 6.71 25.35
C ASP A 823 -20.38 6.23 25.24
N GLN A 824 -21.33 6.97 25.81
CA GLN A 824 -22.76 6.59 25.71
C GLN A 824 -23.26 6.53 24.27
N ARG A 825 -22.65 7.30 23.34
CA ARG A 825 -23.07 7.36 21.94
C ARG A 825 -22.91 6.02 21.20
N TYR A 826 -22.01 5.14 21.65
CA TYR A 826 -21.90 3.77 21.11
C TYR A 826 -23.18 2.94 21.32
N GLY A 827 -24.02 3.31 22.29
CA GLY A 827 -25.33 2.68 22.52
C GLY A 827 -26.40 3.09 21.50
N SER A 828 -26.16 4.14 20.69
CA SER A 828 -27.12 4.58 19.68
C SER A 828 -27.21 3.60 18.50
N ALA A 829 -28.42 3.40 17.97
CA ALA A 829 -28.66 2.47 16.86
C ALA A 829 -27.81 2.80 15.61
N SER A 830 -27.62 4.09 15.31
CA SER A 830 -26.83 4.58 14.17
C SER A 830 -25.35 4.15 14.26
N ILE A 831 -24.75 4.26 15.43
CA ILE A 831 -23.33 3.93 15.63
C ILE A 831 -23.16 2.42 15.80
N ARG A 832 -24.08 1.75 16.51
CA ARG A 832 -24.06 0.31 16.69
C ARG A 832 -24.14 -0.44 15.36
N ALA A 833 -24.94 0.03 14.41
CA ALA A 833 -25.07 -0.58 13.09
C ALA A 833 -23.77 -0.52 12.25
N LYS A 834 -22.83 0.35 12.61
CA LYS A 834 -21.54 0.55 11.93
C LYS A 834 -20.40 -0.25 12.54
N LEU A 835 -20.65 -0.92 13.67
CA LEU A 835 -19.73 -1.92 14.20
C LEU A 835 -19.84 -3.21 13.38
N PRO A 836 -18.74 -3.95 13.19
CA PRO A 836 -18.77 -5.26 12.56
C PRO A 836 -19.79 -6.18 13.25
N LYS A 837 -20.53 -6.96 12.47
CA LYS A 837 -21.64 -7.79 12.98
C LYS A 837 -21.21 -8.72 14.12
N TRP A 838 -20.00 -9.27 14.05
CA TRP A 838 -19.43 -10.16 15.07
C TRP A 838 -19.13 -9.46 16.41
N ILE A 839 -18.89 -8.14 16.41
CA ILE A 839 -18.76 -7.32 17.63
C ILE A 839 -20.16 -6.92 18.13
N GLY A 840 -21.02 -6.46 17.21
CA GLY A 840 -22.33 -5.90 17.53
C GLY A 840 -23.33 -6.90 18.10
N GLY A 841 -23.22 -8.18 17.72
CA GLY A 841 -24.09 -9.27 18.18
C GLY A 841 -24.00 -9.55 19.68
N GLY A 842 -22.79 -9.59 20.24
CA GLY A 842 -22.53 -9.84 21.67
C GLY A 842 -22.44 -8.58 22.54
N MET A 843 -22.75 -7.40 21.99
CA MET A 843 -22.57 -6.12 22.68
C MET A 843 -23.60 -5.87 23.77
N THR A 844 -23.13 -5.56 24.97
CA THR A 844 -23.96 -5.19 26.12
C THR A 844 -23.83 -3.69 26.41
N VAL A 845 -24.94 -2.97 26.38
CA VAL A 845 -25.01 -1.56 26.83
C VAL A 845 -25.40 -1.58 28.31
N THR A 846 -24.55 -1.03 29.17
CA THR A 846 -24.77 -1.12 30.62
C THR A 846 -25.53 0.08 31.17
N ASP A 847 -26.41 -0.16 32.13
CA ASP A 847 -27.20 0.88 32.81
C ASP A 847 -26.39 1.68 33.84
N GLY A 848 -25.30 1.10 34.33
CA GLY A 848 -24.42 1.71 35.33
C GLY A 848 -23.09 0.99 35.51
N PHE A 849 -22.12 1.68 36.13
CA PHE A 849 -20.73 1.21 36.25
C PHE A 849 -20.59 -0.10 37.03
N GLY A 850 -21.43 -0.36 38.03
CA GLY A 850 -21.41 -1.63 38.77
C GLY A 850 -21.69 -2.86 37.90
N GLN A 851 -22.54 -2.72 36.87
CA GLN A 851 -22.78 -3.78 35.90
C GLN A 851 -21.54 -4.04 35.03
N VAL A 852 -20.85 -2.98 34.59
CA VAL A 852 -19.59 -3.10 33.81
C VAL A 852 -18.57 -3.96 34.54
N ILE A 853 -18.35 -3.70 35.83
CA ILE A 853 -17.39 -4.43 36.66
C ILE A 853 -17.81 -5.89 36.84
N ARG A 854 -19.11 -6.16 37.04
CA ARG A 854 -19.64 -7.53 37.16
C ARG A 854 -19.41 -8.34 35.88
N GLU A 855 -19.71 -7.75 34.73
CA GLU A 855 -19.57 -8.39 33.42
C GLU A 855 -18.11 -8.69 33.09
N LEU A 856 -17.22 -7.71 33.28
CA LEU A 856 -15.77 -7.91 33.09
C LEU A 856 -15.21 -8.96 34.06
N GLY A 857 -15.59 -8.88 35.34
CA GLY A 857 -15.16 -9.84 36.36
C GLY A 857 -15.60 -11.27 36.03
N SER A 858 -16.84 -11.46 35.59
CA SER A 858 -17.37 -12.75 35.15
C SER A 858 -16.60 -13.29 33.94
N PHE A 859 -16.38 -12.45 32.92
CA PHE A 859 -15.64 -12.81 31.72
C PHE A 859 -14.23 -13.29 32.04
N TYR A 860 -13.45 -12.50 32.80
CA TYR A 860 -12.07 -12.88 33.14
C TYR A 860 -12.00 -14.07 34.10
N LYS A 861 -12.99 -14.25 34.98
CA LYS A 861 -13.05 -15.45 35.85
C LYS A 861 -13.25 -16.72 35.01
N ASN A 862 -14.12 -16.68 34.01
CA ASN A 862 -14.38 -17.81 33.12
C ASN A 862 -13.20 -18.14 32.19
N LYS A 863 -12.27 -17.20 31.95
CA LYS A 863 -11.05 -17.40 31.14
C LYS A 863 -9.81 -17.76 31.95
N ARG A 864 -9.85 -17.60 33.27
CA ARG A 864 -8.79 -17.99 34.20
C ARG A 864 -8.93 -19.44 34.68
N LEU A 865 -10.10 -20.04 34.48
CA LEU A 865 -10.36 -21.48 34.58
C LEU A 865 -9.96 -22.12 33.25
#